data_AF-A0A1G6SC79-F1
#
_entry.id   AF-A0A1G6SC79-F1
#
_cell.length_a   1.000
_cell.length_b   1.000
_cell.length_c   1.000
_cell.angle_alpha   90.00
_cell.angle_beta   90.00
_cell.angle_gamma   90.00
#
_symmetry.space_group_name_H-M   'P 1'
#
loop_
_entity.id
_entity.type
_entity.pdbx_description
1 polymer ?
#
loop_
_entity_poly.entity_id
_entity_poly.type
_entity_poly.pdbx_seq_one_letter_code
_entity_poly.pdbx_strand_id
1 'polypeptide(L)'
;MRGTRTLDRGDRGRRRRGHWAGVVVAALLLATPGLLQPLTATAAAPTLVNGDFSEVAANGVPTGWGAWRPAGTATVAVDPDGGPDGDPAVVLTSTSGSTARIALTQRIRVDAATPRRLTVRGQVRGDGLGGGFSMLRVQGYDASGRVVLPVARGPYLTGTFDWRPIEQTLELPADTAQLSVEPMLDRSGGSIAFAALEVTETDDRPRLQVGVTGAGVAELRWDLGAAATADVVGYAVHRVEGSRAPEPVPATLLRTAVAATTADDSVEPGTTYTYLVVALDASGAPLASTTPATVTAPATFDSQQQIATLTALATGDGARVAWSLPAGAGATGLELVHGDQRQPVSGAAGVVVVPAAAGDPLRLERDGQELARASVGRSEHPRAVVDGDALETLRASLDAGEPTVTAAWEAVLERLTGSGSAYPTNGSAGLYRARDAAFAYAVTGDPAWAQAAFGSAMDAEAFVVARDTNMGLELARANLLLAPVYDWSYPGLDEPQRAGLRGLMKRSADLLSTYHHDTLDITDKASNWVGVVRSTELALLLSARGDGDFGTYDERIGYLTDQVAQHLDHGYGESGHTQEGWDYLHYTGLYMLPSLYFARDAGIEVLDPHLARPQWWNLALHVASSRPDADVAQFGVSGPSGQVDGLFPLLFPLTPEGAVPGLKHLYDSVQGVGSEDRSFDGLHSMWTALYYPTTASPDPADVTAPAAGRALLDDDPGFYAFRNRLADADDTVVVTSNRNSQHKGWSAAETFSLSWMGHGTTWAGQGGKSATSPQVWSKPLVDGALEPYANQYETVRGEGRTLASRAFEGQGGGYLHLDGAANFGVDRAVREQVVDLAAGRTSEALVVVHDSFADDVEHRWDWQLRPEAGVAIDVADAPAAGEPTFTLTDEDGTVLSGFVLTPTDVEVADLDGTLRISAQGEAVDFRIVLATSTSGPLRTTPGPDGTLVVDGRVIDLERLDTGAPFPAEVPADGARTAPGRGVLSTDEGHDTGLRDGTFRLTADLWWGENASLVRLYENGEPLAVRRLTPATPAAQRVSVDVAGRPDGRYTYTGELVNSRGTTPLSPVTVEVTDAAPGRPVLSHDDHDGDGTFTLRADLWWGTNATSYRFLRDGQEVGSGELVARTPQAQRAVLAVEDLPVGSHTFVVELANAAGEVRSEPLVVRVRAGGR
;
A
#
# COMPACT_ATOMS: atom_id res chain seq x y z
N MET A 1 43.39 -26.48 -9.03
CA MET A 1 44.29 -27.66 -9.18
C MET A 1 44.29 -28.50 -7.89
N ARG A 2 44.94 -29.67 -7.84
CA ARG A 2 44.93 -30.59 -6.69
C ARG A 2 46.07 -30.35 -5.68
N GLY A 3 45.73 -30.34 -4.40
CA GLY A 3 46.54 -30.80 -3.26
C GLY A 3 47.70 -29.92 -2.77
N THR A 4 48.34 -30.16 -1.61
CA THR A 4 48.01 -31.03 -0.43
C THR A 4 49.13 -30.87 0.63
N ARG A 5 48.85 -31.23 1.91
CA ARG A 5 49.80 -31.46 3.05
C ARG A 5 50.15 -30.26 3.95
N THR A 6 50.33 -30.37 5.28
CA THR A 6 49.78 -31.19 6.41
C THR A 6 50.65 -30.94 7.66
N LEU A 7 50.12 -31.23 8.88
CA LEU A 7 50.74 -31.33 10.24
C LEU A 7 50.18 -30.27 11.22
N ASP A 8 50.01 -30.46 12.54
CA ASP A 8 49.77 -31.62 13.44
C ASP A 8 49.49 -31.01 14.87
N ARG A 9 48.99 -31.65 15.95
CA ARG A 9 48.58 -33.04 16.24
C ARG A 9 47.61 -33.11 17.45
N GLY A 10 46.61 -33.99 17.39
CA GLY A 10 46.07 -34.70 18.57
C GLY A 10 44.85 -34.09 19.29
N ASP A 11 44.05 -34.87 20.04
CA ASP A 11 44.01 -36.35 20.09
C ASP A 11 42.59 -36.90 20.39
N ARG A 12 42.46 -38.23 20.47
CA ARG A 12 41.24 -39.00 20.18
C ARG A 12 40.58 -39.60 21.43
N GLY A 13 39.25 -39.80 21.33
CA GLY A 13 38.53 -40.81 22.10
C GLY A 13 37.21 -41.17 21.40
N ARG A 14 37.00 -42.43 20.99
CA ARG A 14 35.86 -42.81 20.12
C ARG A 14 35.34 -44.22 20.39
N ARG A 15 34.00 -44.36 20.52
CA ARG A 15 33.21 -45.63 20.45
C ARG A 15 33.40 -46.53 21.70
N ARG A 16 32.53 -47.51 22.01
CA ARG A 16 31.63 -48.35 21.17
C ARG A 16 30.27 -48.69 21.81
N ARG A 17 29.34 -49.16 20.96
CA ARG A 17 28.16 -49.97 21.34
C ARG A 17 28.57 -51.38 21.79
N GLY A 18 27.72 -52.03 22.60
CA GLY A 18 27.72 -53.48 22.84
C GLY A 18 26.43 -53.90 23.56
N HIS A 19 25.79 -54.99 23.12
CA HIS A 19 24.64 -55.62 23.80
C HIS A 19 25.12 -56.82 24.63
N TRP A 20 24.31 -57.31 25.58
CA TRP A 20 23.67 -58.65 25.56
C TRP A 20 22.88 -58.92 26.87
N ALA A 21 22.04 -59.97 26.85
CA ALA A 21 21.15 -60.50 27.91
C ALA A 21 21.59 -60.31 29.39
N GLY A 22 20.70 -60.22 30.37
CA GLY A 22 19.31 -60.69 30.44
C GLY A 22 19.19 -61.84 31.45
N VAL A 23 18.50 -61.60 32.57
CA VAL A 23 18.24 -62.58 33.64
C VAL A 23 16.81 -62.39 34.16
N VAL A 24 16.07 -63.48 34.32
CA VAL A 24 14.77 -63.52 35.01
C VAL A 24 14.96 -64.11 36.39
N VAL A 25 14.47 -63.43 37.42
CA VAL A 25 14.19 -63.99 38.75
C VAL A 25 12.83 -63.45 39.20
N ALA A 26 12.02 -64.30 39.82
CA ALA A 26 10.67 -63.97 40.28
C ALA A 26 10.55 -64.06 41.81
N ALA A 27 9.44 -63.54 42.34
CA ALA A 27 9.05 -63.53 43.75
C ALA A 27 9.90 -62.60 44.66
N LEU A 28 9.43 -62.19 45.85
CA LEU A 28 8.25 -62.63 46.59
C LEU A 28 7.61 -61.46 47.36
N LEU A 29 6.29 -61.54 47.60
CA LEU A 29 5.54 -60.61 48.46
C LEU A 29 6.10 -60.58 49.90
N LEU A 30 6.44 -59.39 50.39
CA LEU A 30 6.52 -59.09 51.82
C LEU A 30 5.78 -57.79 52.10
N ALA A 31 4.65 -57.90 52.80
CA ALA A 31 3.87 -56.73 53.23
C ALA A 31 4.47 -56.16 54.52
N THR A 32 4.88 -54.89 54.48
CA THR A 32 5.10 -54.08 55.68
C THR A 32 3.87 -53.19 55.92
N PRO A 33 3.32 -53.14 57.15
CA PRO A 33 2.18 -52.27 57.44
C PRO A 33 2.62 -50.79 57.35
N GLY A 34 1.73 -49.97 56.81
CA GLY A 34 2.08 -48.60 56.43
C GLY A 34 2.43 -47.69 57.61
N LEU A 35 3.56 -46.99 57.49
CA LEU A 35 3.67 -45.65 58.05
C LEU A 35 2.83 -44.72 57.17
N LEU A 36 1.65 -44.35 57.66
CA LEU A 36 0.91 -43.21 57.13
C LEU A 36 1.77 -41.96 57.34
N GLN A 37 2.49 -41.54 56.30
CA GLN A 37 2.81 -40.12 56.18
C GLN A 37 1.47 -39.36 56.11
N PRO A 38 1.31 -38.25 56.84
CA PRO A 38 0.14 -37.42 56.63
C PRO A 38 0.14 -36.96 55.17
N LEU A 39 -1.02 -37.01 54.52
CA LEU A 39 -1.23 -36.29 53.28
C LEU A 39 -0.81 -34.84 53.53
N THR A 40 0.16 -34.34 52.76
CA THR A 40 0.46 -32.91 52.72
C THR A 40 -0.84 -32.20 52.39
N ALA A 41 -1.30 -31.35 53.30
CA ALA A 41 -2.55 -30.62 53.11
C ALA A 41 -2.47 -29.88 51.78
N THR A 42 -3.49 -30.05 50.93
CA THR A 42 -3.57 -29.37 49.63
C THR A 42 -3.39 -27.88 49.87
N ALA A 43 -2.38 -27.27 49.22
CA ALA A 43 -2.16 -25.84 49.36
C ALA A 43 -3.46 -25.09 48.98
N ALA A 44 -3.77 -23.99 49.68
CA ALA A 44 -4.91 -23.16 49.29
C ALA A 44 -4.74 -22.65 47.86
N ALA A 45 -5.84 -22.26 47.21
CA ALA A 45 -5.77 -21.45 46.00
C ALA A 45 -5.02 -20.14 46.32
N PRO A 46 -4.18 -19.63 45.41
CA PRO A 46 -3.47 -18.38 45.63
C PRO A 46 -4.48 -17.22 45.54
N THR A 47 -4.64 -16.44 46.61
CA THR A 47 -5.65 -15.38 46.67
C THR A 47 -5.13 -14.04 46.15
N LEU A 48 -5.99 -13.30 45.46
CA LEU A 48 -5.78 -11.87 45.19
C LEU A 48 -5.94 -11.07 46.49
N VAL A 49 -5.17 -10.00 46.62
CA VAL A 49 -5.31 -8.98 47.67
C VAL A 49 -6.22 -7.89 47.14
N ASN A 50 -7.33 -7.60 47.84
CA ASN A 50 -8.27 -6.53 47.46
C ASN A 50 -8.74 -6.68 45.99
N GLY A 51 -9.23 -7.88 45.66
CA GLY A 51 -9.82 -8.20 44.35
C GLY A 51 -11.29 -7.78 44.23
N ASP A 52 -11.93 -7.46 45.36
CA ASP A 52 -13.20 -6.73 45.43
C ASP A 52 -13.04 -5.21 45.24
N PHE A 53 -11.80 -4.73 45.08
CA PHE A 53 -11.41 -3.32 44.89
C PHE A 53 -11.93 -2.34 45.97
N SER A 54 -12.37 -2.85 47.12
CA SER A 54 -12.98 -2.07 48.19
C SER A 54 -12.03 -1.10 48.90
N GLU A 55 -10.73 -1.37 48.89
CA GLU A 55 -9.70 -0.46 49.39
C GLU A 55 -8.99 0.29 48.25
N VAL A 56 -9.03 1.63 48.26
CA VAL A 56 -8.36 2.48 47.26
C VAL A 56 -7.18 3.21 47.91
N ALA A 57 -5.99 3.09 47.30
CA ALA A 57 -4.80 3.80 47.76
C ALA A 57 -4.80 5.27 47.32
N ALA A 58 -3.98 6.10 47.96
CA ALA A 58 -3.93 7.56 47.74
C ALA A 58 -3.50 8.02 46.32
N ASN A 59 -3.17 7.08 45.42
CA ASN A 59 -2.88 7.29 44.00
C ASN A 59 -4.07 6.93 43.07
N GLY A 60 -5.24 6.60 43.62
CA GLY A 60 -6.44 6.22 42.86
C GLY A 60 -6.43 4.77 42.32
N VAL A 61 -5.44 3.96 42.71
CA VAL A 61 -5.33 2.54 42.33
C VAL A 61 -5.77 1.68 43.53
N PRO A 62 -6.45 0.54 43.33
CA PRO A 62 -6.77 -0.39 44.41
C PRO A 62 -5.53 -0.78 45.24
N THR A 63 -5.65 -0.78 46.57
CA THR A 63 -4.59 -1.22 47.50
C THR A 63 -4.08 -2.61 47.10
N GLY A 64 -2.76 -2.80 47.07
CA GLY A 64 -2.14 -4.07 46.69
C GLY A 64 -2.02 -4.33 45.18
N TRP A 65 -2.53 -3.45 44.31
CA TRP A 65 -2.35 -3.52 42.86
C TRP A 65 -1.31 -2.51 42.36
N GLY A 66 -0.51 -2.92 41.38
CA GLY A 66 0.29 -2.03 40.55
C GLY A 66 -0.49 -1.51 39.35
N ALA A 67 0.01 -0.45 38.72
CA ALA A 67 -0.51 0.05 37.45
C ALA A 67 0.65 0.24 36.45
N TRP A 68 0.68 -0.57 35.41
CA TRP A 68 1.63 -0.49 34.29
C TRP A 68 1.05 0.42 33.21
N ARG A 69 1.69 1.55 32.93
CA ARG A 69 1.24 2.57 31.98
C ARG A 69 2.39 3.05 31.07
N PRO A 70 2.79 2.30 30.03
CA PRO A 70 3.91 2.71 29.18
C PRO A 70 3.57 3.76 28.12
N ALA A 71 2.29 3.99 27.79
CA ALA A 71 1.87 4.94 26.75
C ALA A 71 0.41 5.40 26.87
N GLY A 72 0.11 6.57 26.29
CA GLY A 72 -1.22 7.17 26.15
C GLY A 72 -1.88 7.71 27.43
N THR A 73 -3.15 8.10 27.35
CA THR A 73 -3.86 8.88 28.39
C THR A 73 -4.59 8.04 29.44
N ALA A 74 -4.45 6.71 29.43
CA ALA A 74 -5.35 5.82 30.16
C ALA A 74 -5.33 6.01 31.70
N THR A 75 -6.52 6.24 32.26
CA THR A 75 -6.76 6.47 33.69
C THR A 75 -7.17 5.18 34.43
N VAL A 76 -7.09 5.22 35.76
CA VAL A 76 -7.76 4.23 36.64
C VAL A 76 -8.67 5.03 37.56
N ALA A 77 -9.90 4.56 37.75
CA ALA A 77 -10.79 4.98 38.81
C ALA A 77 -11.34 3.74 39.53
N VAL A 78 -11.84 3.92 40.75
CA VAL A 78 -12.69 2.94 41.42
C VAL A 78 -14.02 3.63 41.69
N ASP A 79 -15.10 3.04 41.19
CA ASP A 79 -16.47 3.45 41.45
C ASP A 79 -17.01 2.57 42.59
N PRO A 80 -17.23 3.10 43.81
CA PRO A 80 -17.54 2.29 44.99
C PRO A 80 -18.93 1.63 44.94
N ASP A 81 -19.83 2.13 44.09
CA ASP A 81 -21.21 1.64 43.93
C ASP A 81 -21.48 1.18 42.47
N GLY A 82 -20.42 1.05 41.63
CA GLY A 82 -20.53 0.90 40.17
C GLY A 82 -20.62 -0.53 39.63
N GLY A 83 -20.39 -1.53 40.49
CA GLY A 83 -20.48 -2.97 40.21
C GLY A 83 -21.92 -3.48 40.02
N PRO A 84 -22.08 -4.74 39.58
CA PRO A 84 -23.39 -5.29 39.22
C PRO A 84 -24.37 -5.40 40.40
N ASP A 85 -23.88 -5.59 41.62
CA ASP A 85 -24.70 -5.70 42.84
C ASP A 85 -24.67 -4.40 43.69
N GLY A 86 -24.14 -3.30 43.13
CA GLY A 86 -23.85 -2.06 43.86
C GLY A 86 -22.55 -2.14 44.68
N ASP A 87 -21.61 -2.98 44.23
CA ASP A 87 -20.30 -3.24 44.81
C ASP A 87 -19.17 -2.42 44.12
N PRO A 88 -17.95 -2.34 44.69
CA PRO A 88 -16.87 -1.55 44.08
C PRO A 88 -16.35 -2.15 42.77
N ALA A 89 -16.31 -1.32 41.72
CA ALA A 89 -15.77 -1.66 40.42
C ALA A 89 -14.55 -0.81 40.08
N VAL A 90 -13.46 -1.44 39.61
CA VAL A 90 -12.31 -0.73 39.07
C VAL A 90 -12.50 -0.49 37.57
N VAL A 91 -12.33 0.76 37.13
CA VAL A 91 -12.56 1.19 35.75
C VAL A 91 -11.25 1.66 35.13
N LEU A 92 -10.89 1.08 33.98
CA LEU A 92 -9.81 1.53 33.11
C LEU A 92 -10.46 2.31 31.97
N THR A 93 -10.12 3.59 31.81
CA THR A 93 -10.71 4.47 30.79
C THR A 93 -9.62 5.06 29.91
N SER A 94 -9.85 5.11 28.61
CA SER A 94 -8.94 5.62 27.60
C SER A 94 -9.66 6.52 26.59
N THR A 95 -9.04 7.66 26.30
CA THR A 95 -9.44 8.57 25.23
C THR A 95 -8.44 8.62 24.06
N SER A 96 -7.26 7.99 24.18
CA SER A 96 -6.17 8.12 23.18
C SER A 96 -6.00 6.92 22.24
N GLY A 97 -7.06 6.13 22.02
CA GLY A 97 -7.08 5.08 20.99
C GLY A 97 -5.96 4.05 21.13
N SER A 98 -5.31 3.67 20.02
CA SER A 98 -4.29 2.62 20.07
C SER A 98 -2.96 3.02 20.74
N THR A 99 -2.78 4.31 21.05
CA THR A 99 -1.64 4.76 21.88
C THR A 99 -1.79 4.41 23.37
N ALA A 100 -3.02 4.16 23.85
CA ALA A 100 -3.31 3.95 25.26
C ALA A 100 -2.98 2.53 25.71
N ARG A 101 -2.02 2.41 26.64
CA ARG A 101 -1.58 1.12 27.17
C ARG A 101 -1.65 1.14 28.69
N ILE A 102 -2.57 0.36 29.26
CA ILE A 102 -2.65 0.16 30.70
C ILE A 102 -2.97 -1.29 31.08
N ALA A 103 -2.29 -1.77 32.12
CA ALA A 103 -2.73 -2.91 32.92
C ALA A 103 -2.69 -2.53 34.40
N LEU A 104 -3.73 -2.89 35.14
CA LEU A 104 -3.53 -3.17 36.56
C LEU A 104 -2.76 -4.48 36.66
N THR A 105 -1.89 -4.61 37.67
CA THR A 105 -1.04 -5.81 37.81
C THR A 105 -0.95 -6.23 39.27
N GLN A 106 -1.25 -7.50 39.56
CA GLN A 106 -0.99 -8.08 40.88
C GLN A 106 -0.27 -9.42 40.75
N ARG A 107 0.87 -9.53 41.43
CA ARG A 107 1.69 -10.74 41.46
C ARG A 107 1.43 -11.55 42.72
N ILE A 108 0.79 -12.69 42.55
CA ILE A 108 0.51 -13.67 43.62
C ILE A 108 1.49 -14.84 43.52
N ARG A 109 1.83 -15.45 44.66
CA ARG A 109 2.74 -16.62 44.70
C ARG A 109 1.96 -17.92 44.51
N VAL A 110 2.60 -18.89 43.87
CA VAL A 110 2.10 -20.25 43.66
C VAL A 110 3.12 -21.25 44.19
N ASP A 111 2.65 -22.40 44.67
CA ASP A 111 3.51 -23.49 45.15
C ASP A 111 4.05 -24.32 43.97
N ALA A 112 5.31 -24.05 43.59
CA ALA A 112 5.99 -24.55 42.38
C ALA A 112 6.44 -26.03 42.47
N ALA A 113 5.52 -26.90 42.88
CA ALA A 113 5.77 -28.33 43.06
C ALA A 113 4.56 -29.24 42.70
N THR A 114 3.38 -28.66 42.48
CA THR A 114 2.15 -29.40 42.17
C THR A 114 1.50 -28.82 40.90
N PRO A 115 1.22 -29.60 39.85
CA PRO A 115 0.40 -29.14 38.73
C PRO A 115 -0.99 -28.74 39.24
N ARG A 116 -1.47 -27.54 38.88
CA ARG A 116 -2.79 -27.04 39.27
C ARG A 116 -3.56 -26.59 38.05
N ARG A 117 -4.88 -26.78 38.07
CA ARG A 117 -5.82 -26.09 37.18
C ARG A 117 -6.48 -24.99 37.99
N LEU A 118 -6.10 -23.74 37.79
CA LEU A 118 -6.67 -22.58 38.48
C LEU A 118 -7.67 -21.84 37.61
N THR A 119 -8.60 -21.13 38.22
CA THR A 119 -9.55 -20.26 37.52
C THR A 119 -9.50 -18.86 38.11
N VAL A 120 -9.26 -17.87 37.24
CA VAL A 120 -9.41 -16.45 37.56
C VAL A 120 -10.79 -16.02 37.08
N ARG A 121 -11.58 -15.39 37.94
CA ARG A 121 -12.96 -15.00 37.59
C ARG A 121 -13.40 -13.72 38.27
N GLY A 122 -14.47 -13.13 37.76
CA GLY A 122 -15.21 -12.02 38.36
C GLY A 122 -16.25 -11.50 37.37
N GLN A 123 -16.52 -10.21 37.42
CA GLN A 123 -17.48 -9.53 36.54
C GLN A 123 -16.77 -8.51 35.65
N VAL A 124 -17.28 -8.29 34.43
CA VAL A 124 -16.74 -7.31 33.48
C VAL A 124 -17.84 -6.55 32.73
N ARG A 125 -17.65 -5.25 32.50
CA ARG A 125 -18.51 -4.37 31.69
C ARG A 125 -17.65 -3.57 30.70
N GLY A 126 -18.15 -3.34 29.49
CA GLY A 126 -17.47 -2.56 28.46
C GLY A 126 -18.35 -1.42 27.95
N ASP A 127 -17.75 -0.25 27.75
CA ASP A 127 -18.42 0.92 27.18
C ASP A 127 -17.52 1.58 26.12
N GLY A 128 -17.94 1.57 24.87
CA GLY A 128 -17.21 2.15 23.74
C GLY A 128 -15.86 1.49 23.46
N LEU A 129 -15.69 0.20 23.77
CA LEU A 129 -14.41 -0.49 23.62
C LEU A 129 -14.05 -0.71 22.14
N GLY A 130 -13.17 0.16 21.63
CA GLY A 130 -12.71 0.15 20.24
C GLY A 130 -11.19 0.23 20.13
N GLY A 131 -10.65 -0.11 18.95
CA GLY A 131 -9.21 -0.27 18.77
C GLY A 131 -8.75 -1.68 19.14
N GLY A 132 -7.68 -1.78 19.91
CA GLY A 132 -6.96 -3.02 20.25
C GLY A 132 -7.57 -3.89 21.35
N PHE A 133 -6.76 -4.26 22.34
CA PHE A 133 -7.07 -5.37 23.25
C PHE A 133 -7.56 -4.88 24.63
N SER A 134 -8.86 -4.90 24.88
CA SER A 134 -9.37 -4.92 26.26
C SER A 134 -9.57 -6.37 26.69
N MET A 135 -9.05 -6.78 27.85
CA MET A 135 -9.08 -8.18 28.31
C MET A 135 -8.70 -8.33 29.79
N LEU A 136 -9.00 -9.50 30.35
CA LEU A 136 -8.25 -10.04 31.49
C LEU A 136 -7.04 -10.82 30.94
N ARG A 137 -5.84 -10.55 31.45
CA ARG A 137 -4.59 -11.22 31.06
C ARG A 137 -3.95 -11.89 32.28
N VAL A 138 -3.34 -13.06 32.08
CA VAL A 138 -2.57 -13.76 33.11
C VAL A 138 -1.24 -14.25 32.55
N GLN A 139 -0.19 -14.20 33.37
CA GLN A 139 1.16 -14.68 33.04
C GLN A 139 1.75 -15.46 34.22
N GLY A 140 2.38 -16.61 33.96
CA GLY A 140 3.05 -17.40 34.99
C GLY A 140 4.57 -17.38 34.87
N TYR A 141 5.24 -17.23 36.00
CA TYR A 141 6.68 -17.05 36.12
C TYR A 141 7.30 -18.11 37.02
N ASP A 142 8.47 -18.62 36.67
CA ASP A 142 9.26 -19.49 37.55
C ASP A 142 9.96 -18.71 38.66
N ALA A 143 10.63 -19.44 39.57
CA ALA A 143 11.35 -18.86 40.70
C ALA A 143 12.53 -17.95 40.31
N SER A 144 12.97 -17.95 39.05
CA SER A 144 14.00 -17.03 38.52
C SER A 144 13.41 -15.75 37.91
N GLY A 145 12.08 -15.69 37.74
CA GLY A 145 11.39 -14.58 37.08
C GLY A 145 11.33 -14.71 35.55
N ARG A 146 11.63 -15.89 34.99
CA ARG A 146 11.39 -16.21 33.58
C ARG A 146 9.94 -16.65 33.40
N VAL A 147 9.30 -16.24 32.31
CA VAL A 147 7.94 -16.66 31.94
C VAL A 147 7.94 -18.15 31.60
N VAL A 148 7.02 -18.91 32.20
CA VAL A 148 6.84 -20.36 31.96
C VAL A 148 5.41 -20.73 31.54
N LEU A 149 4.40 -20.02 32.05
CA LEU A 149 3.10 -19.93 31.39
C LEU A 149 3.13 -18.67 30.51
N PRO A 150 3.31 -18.79 29.18
CA PRO A 150 3.20 -17.65 28.26
C PRO A 150 1.80 -17.03 28.34
N VAL A 151 1.63 -15.87 27.70
CA VAL A 151 0.50 -14.96 27.93
C VAL A 151 -0.87 -15.62 27.71
N ALA A 152 -1.45 -16.15 28.78
CA ALA A 152 -2.80 -16.66 28.79
C ALA A 152 -3.77 -15.47 28.80
N ARG A 153 -4.61 -15.36 27.78
CA ARG A 153 -5.57 -14.26 27.62
C ARG A 153 -6.98 -14.79 27.86
N GLY A 154 -7.81 -14.02 28.56
CA GLY A 154 -9.26 -14.15 28.44
C GLY A 154 -9.73 -13.76 27.04
N PRO A 155 -11.04 -13.81 26.76
CA PRO A 155 -11.58 -13.25 25.52
C PRO A 155 -11.17 -11.77 25.37
N TYR A 156 -10.91 -11.35 24.13
CA TYR A 156 -10.87 -9.92 23.82
C TYR A 156 -12.28 -9.34 23.95
N LEU A 157 -12.35 -8.12 24.44
CA LEU A 157 -13.58 -7.43 24.80
C LEU A 157 -13.68 -6.15 23.98
N THR A 158 -14.74 -6.04 23.19
CA THR A 158 -14.99 -4.94 22.25
C THR A 158 -16.46 -4.51 22.32
N GLY A 159 -16.76 -3.33 21.77
CA GLY A 159 -18.08 -2.71 21.77
C GLY A 159 -18.55 -2.22 23.15
N THR A 160 -19.87 -2.07 23.29
CA THR A 160 -20.53 -1.79 24.56
C THR A 160 -21.32 -3.02 25.00
N PHE A 161 -21.13 -3.46 26.25
CA PHE A 161 -21.86 -4.57 26.85
C PHE A 161 -21.99 -4.36 28.36
N ASP A 162 -23.16 -4.67 28.91
CA ASP A 162 -23.43 -4.57 30.35
C ASP A 162 -22.70 -5.66 31.16
N TRP A 163 -22.74 -5.57 32.49
CA TRP A 163 -22.07 -6.49 33.41
C TRP A 163 -22.36 -7.97 33.09
N ARG A 164 -21.29 -8.71 32.77
CA ARG A 164 -21.30 -10.16 32.53
C ARG A 164 -20.14 -10.85 33.24
N PRO A 165 -20.26 -12.15 33.58
CA PRO A 165 -19.15 -12.91 34.13
C PRO A 165 -17.96 -12.94 33.17
N ILE A 166 -16.75 -12.76 33.70
CA ILE A 166 -15.50 -13.12 33.04
C ILE A 166 -14.81 -14.20 33.84
N GLU A 167 -14.31 -15.22 33.14
CA GLU A 167 -13.71 -16.39 33.74
C GLU A 167 -12.67 -16.97 32.78
N GLN A 168 -11.47 -17.23 33.30
CA GLN A 168 -10.33 -17.75 32.57
C GLN A 168 -9.65 -18.85 33.38
N THR A 169 -9.59 -20.06 32.81
CA THR A 169 -8.90 -21.21 33.41
C THR A 169 -7.48 -21.34 32.89
N LEU A 170 -6.60 -21.79 33.78
CA LEU A 170 -5.15 -21.85 33.61
C LEU A 170 -4.66 -23.23 34.04
N GLU A 171 -4.02 -23.97 33.14
CA GLU A 171 -3.21 -25.12 33.53
C GLU A 171 -1.80 -24.63 33.84
N LEU A 172 -1.32 -24.84 35.07
CA LEU A 172 -0.04 -24.31 35.51
C LEU A 172 1.12 -25.28 35.21
N PRO A 173 2.15 -24.85 34.45
CA PRO A 173 3.42 -25.56 34.38
C PRO A 173 3.99 -25.82 35.77
N ALA A 174 4.59 -27.01 35.96
CA ALA A 174 5.00 -27.50 37.28
C ALA A 174 6.10 -26.66 37.97
N ASP A 175 6.78 -25.76 37.24
CA ASP A 175 7.79 -24.82 37.74
C ASP A 175 7.23 -23.40 38.02
N THR A 176 5.92 -23.17 37.87
CA THR A 176 5.26 -21.87 38.11
C THR A 176 5.29 -21.49 39.60
N ALA A 177 6.03 -20.44 39.94
CA ALA A 177 6.18 -19.91 41.30
C ALA A 177 5.42 -18.61 41.55
N GLN A 178 5.04 -17.88 40.51
CA GLN A 178 4.23 -16.66 40.59
C GLN A 178 3.24 -16.58 39.42
N LEU A 179 2.08 -16.00 39.67
CA LEU A 179 1.14 -15.54 38.64
C LEU A 179 1.02 -14.02 38.71
N SER A 180 0.97 -13.37 37.55
CA SER A 180 0.62 -11.95 37.40
C SER A 180 -0.79 -11.91 36.80
N VAL A 181 -1.78 -11.44 37.56
CA VAL A 181 -3.15 -11.23 37.10
C VAL A 181 -3.31 -9.76 36.71
N GLU A 182 -3.82 -9.53 35.49
CA GLU A 182 -3.66 -8.25 34.80
C GLU A 182 -4.95 -7.83 34.05
N PRO A 183 -5.88 -7.12 34.72
CA PRO A 183 -6.99 -6.41 34.07
C PRO A 183 -6.44 -5.32 33.16
N MET A 184 -6.80 -5.35 31.88
CA MET A 184 -6.03 -4.67 30.84
C MET A 184 -6.87 -3.96 29.78
N LEU A 185 -6.36 -2.81 29.35
CA LEU A 185 -6.79 -2.03 28.20
C LEU A 185 -5.50 -1.67 27.43
N ASP A 186 -5.19 -2.41 26.37
CA ASP A 186 -3.92 -2.35 25.63
C ASP A 186 -4.13 -1.98 24.17
N ARG A 187 -3.75 -0.74 23.82
CA ARG A 187 -4.01 -0.09 22.54
C ARG A 187 -5.50 0.10 22.25
N SER A 188 -6.31 0.46 23.25
CA SER A 188 -7.78 0.55 23.12
C SER A 188 -8.31 1.93 23.56
N GLY A 189 -9.47 2.33 23.02
CA GLY A 189 -10.31 3.41 23.54
C GLY A 189 -11.48 2.87 24.36
N GLY A 190 -12.24 3.78 24.98
CA GLY A 190 -13.43 3.45 25.77
C GLY A 190 -13.13 3.18 27.25
N SER A 191 -14.08 2.55 27.95
CA SER A 191 -13.95 2.16 29.36
C SER A 191 -14.25 0.68 29.56
N ILE A 192 -13.35 -0.02 30.26
CA ILE A 192 -13.58 -1.39 30.75
C ILE A 192 -13.61 -1.37 32.28
N ALA A 193 -14.67 -1.93 32.86
CA ALA A 193 -14.84 -2.06 34.30
C ALA A 193 -14.75 -3.52 34.73
N PHE A 194 -14.09 -3.79 35.86
CA PHE A 194 -14.00 -5.10 36.49
C PHE A 194 -14.49 -5.01 37.95
N ALA A 195 -15.21 -6.02 38.41
CA ALA A 195 -15.65 -6.15 39.80
C ALA A 195 -15.43 -7.58 40.30
N ALA A 196 -15.27 -7.75 41.61
CA ALA A 196 -15.12 -9.02 42.31
C ALA A 196 -14.14 -10.02 41.64
N LEU A 197 -12.90 -9.59 41.33
CA LEU A 197 -11.88 -10.51 40.80
C LEU A 197 -11.33 -11.43 41.90
N GLU A 198 -11.40 -12.73 41.67
CA GLU A 198 -10.79 -13.76 42.53
C GLU A 198 -10.03 -14.82 41.72
N VAL A 199 -9.21 -15.60 42.43
CA VAL A 199 -8.51 -16.78 41.88
C VAL A 199 -8.84 -17.97 42.76
N THR A 200 -9.37 -19.01 42.16
CA THR A 200 -9.79 -20.25 42.84
C THR A 200 -9.09 -21.46 42.21
N GLU A 201 -9.17 -22.62 42.88
CA GLU A 201 -9.04 -23.89 42.14
C GLU A 201 -10.16 -23.94 41.08
N THR A 202 -9.90 -24.62 39.97
CA THR A 202 -10.94 -24.80 38.95
C THR A 202 -12.03 -25.74 39.46
N ASP A 203 -13.26 -25.33 39.27
CA ASP A 203 -14.42 -26.16 39.49
C ASP A 203 -14.53 -27.13 38.30
N ASP A 204 -14.18 -28.40 38.50
CA ASP A 204 -14.18 -29.45 37.46
C ASP A 204 -15.60 -29.84 36.96
N ARG A 205 -16.62 -29.02 37.24
CA ARG A 205 -18.00 -29.19 36.75
C ARG A 205 -18.19 -28.58 35.35
N PRO A 206 -18.92 -29.25 34.45
CA PRO A 206 -19.26 -28.70 33.14
C PRO A 206 -19.95 -27.32 33.16
N ARG A 207 -19.41 -26.38 32.41
CA ARG A 207 -19.84 -24.97 32.32
C ARG A 207 -19.94 -24.52 30.86
N LEU A 208 -20.78 -23.50 30.65
CA LEU A 208 -21.01 -22.86 29.36
C LEU A 208 -21.00 -21.34 29.57
N GLN A 209 -20.18 -20.65 28.80
CA GLN A 209 -20.15 -19.19 28.69
C GLN A 209 -20.84 -18.81 27.39
N VAL A 210 -21.72 -17.81 27.42
CA VAL A 210 -22.40 -17.26 26.23
C VAL A 210 -22.38 -15.74 26.29
N GLY A 211 -22.11 -15.08 25.17
CA GLY A 211 -22.22 -13.63 25.04
C GLY A 211 -22.62 -13.24 23.63
N VAL A 212 -23.50 -12.23 23.50
CA VAL A 212 -23.89 -11.69 22.19
C VAL A 212 -22.96 -10.53 21.82
N THR A 213 -22.43 -10.55 20.60
CA THR A 213 -21.60 -9.48 20.05
C THR A 213 -22.45 -8.30 19.57
N GLY A 214 -21.83 -7.14 19.37
CA GLY A 214 -22.46 -6.01 18.67
C GLY A 214 -22.85 -6.32 17.21
N ALA A 215 -22.50 -7.49 16.65
CA ALA A 215 -22.92 -7.92 15.32
C ALA A 215 -24.21 -8.76 15.31
N GLY A 216 -24.80 -9.04 16.48
CA GLY A 216 -25.95 -9.95 16.57
C GLY A 216 -25.59 -11.43 16.44
N VAL A 217 -24.36 -11.80 16.81
CA VAL A 217 -23.90 -13.20 16.88
C VAL A 217 -23.73 -13.57 18.35
N ALA A 218 -24.36 -14.66 18.80
CA ALA A 218 -24.09 -15.22 20.12
C ALA A 218 -22.89 -16.17 20.03
N GLU A 219 -21.80 -15.86 20.73
CA GLU A 219 -20.67 -16.78 20.88
C GLU A 219 -20.89 -17.71 22.07
N LEU A 220 -20.64 -19.00 21.89
CA LEU A 220 -20.69 -20.02 22.92
C LEU A 220 -19.29 -20.61 23.12
N ARG A 221 -18.83 -20.71 24.38
CA ARG A 221 -17.55 -21.36 24.76
C ARG A 221 -17.79 -22.24 25.98
N TRP A 222 -17.28 -23.47 25.99
CA TRP A 222 -17.57 -24.41 27.08
C TRP A 222 -16.35 -25.21 27.55
N ASP A 223 -16.47 -25.74 28.75
CA ASP A 223 -15.52 -26.64 29.38
C ASP A 223 -16.30 -27.72 30.12
N LEU A 224 -15.83 -28.96 30.04
CA LEU A 224 -16.42 -30.11 30.72
C LEU A 224 -15.70 -30.47 32.03
N GLY A 225 -14.58 -29.81 32.35
CA GLY A 225 -13.80 -30.06 33.56
C GLY A 225 -13.32 -31.51 33.64
N ALA A 226 -13.64 -32.22 34.72
CA ALA A 226 -13.32 -33.64 34.88
C ALA A 226 -14.23 -34.59 34.07
N ALA A 227 -15.28 -34.07 33.42
CA ALA A 227 -16.11 -34.83 32.49
C ALA A 227 -15.60 -34.77 31.03
N ALA A 228 -14.49 -34.07 30.76
CA ALA A 228 -13.75 -34.17 29.50
C ALA A 228 -13.01 -35.52 29.43
N THR A 229 -13.65 -36.55 28.88
CA THR A 229 -12.97 -37.82 28.59
C THR A 229 -12.31 -37.79 27.21
N ALA A 230 -11.37 -38.72 26.96
CA ALA A 230 -10.77 -38.91 25.65
C ALA A 230 -11.73 -39.49 24.60
N ASP A 231 -12.96 -39.83 24.99
CA ASP A 231 -14.00 -40.42 24.14
C ASP A 231 -14.91 -39.34 23.51
N VAL A 232 -14.78 -38.08 23.93
CA VAL A 232 -15.55 -36.95 23.38
C VAL A 232 -15.02 -36.60 21.98
N VAL A 233 -15.85 -36.82 20.96
CA VAL A 233 -15.51 -36.50 19.55
C VAL A 233 -16.19 -35.24 19.02
N GLY A 234 -17.23 -34.76 19.72
CA GLY A 234 -18.00 -33.59 19.31
C GLY A 234 -19.11 -33.25 20.30
N TYR A 235 -19.96 -32.31 19.92
CA TYR A 235 -20.94 -31.68 20.80
C TYR A 235 -22.26 -31.41 20.08
N ALA A 236 -23.38 -31.55 20.79
CA ALA A 236 -24.69 -31.05 20.39
C ALA A 236 -25.01 -29.77 21.16
N VAL A 237 -25.28 -28.68 20.44
CA VAL A 237 -25.65 -27.37 21.01
C VAL A 237 -27.16 -27.23 20.93
N HIS A 238 -27.82 -27.15 22.08
CA HIS A 238 -29.26 -26.97 22.19
C HIS A 238 -29.60 -25.54 22.64
N ARG A 239 -30.69 -24.97 22.11
CA ARG A 239 -31.20 -23.62 22.39
C ARG A 239 -32.71 -23.65 22.60
N VAL A 240 -33.23 -22.79 23.48
CA VAL A 240 -34.62 -22.34 23.48
C VAL A 240 -34.70 -20.83 23.75
N GLU A 241 -35.79 -20.20 23.32
CA GLU A 241 -36.14 -18.83 23.68
C GLU A 241 -36.56 -18.74 25.17
N GLY A 242 -36.34 -17.59 25.79
CA GLY A 242 -36.59 -17.33 27.21
C GLY A 242 -35.47 -17.88 28.12
N SER A 243 -35.82 -18.11 29.39
CA SER A 243 -34.86 -18.46 30.45
C SER A 243 -34.99 -19.92 30.94
N ARG A 244 -35.56 -20.82 30.14
CA ARG A 244 -35.76 -22.23 30.49
C ARG A 244 -34.59 -23.07 29.96
N ALA A 245 -34.02 -23.94 30.78
CA ALA A 245 -33.04 -24.92 30.31
C ALA A 245 -33.60 -25.78 29.14
N PRO A 246 -32.91 -25.87 27.98
CA PRO A 246 -33.28 -26.77 26.90
C PRO A 246 -33.35 -28.22 27.37
N GLU A 247 -34.36 -28.96 26.91
CA GLU A 247 -34.32 -30.42 26.93
C GLU A 247 -33.50 -30.89 25.72
N PRO A 248 -32.52 -31.80 25.85
CA PRO A 248 -31.64 -32.20 24.76
C PRO A 248 -32.35 -33.15 23.79
N VAL A 249 -33.13 -32.58 22.87
CA VAL A 249 -33.96 -33.29 21.87
C VAL A 249 -33.81 -32.63 20.50
N PRO A 250 -34.16 -33.30 19.38
CA PRO A 250 -34.00 -32.72 18.05
C PRO A 250 -34.73 -31.39 17.82
N ALA A 251 -35.83 -31.13 18.55
CA ALA A 251 -36.59 -29.89 18.45
C ALA A 251 -35.95 -28.67 19.16
N THR A 252 -34.86 -28.87 19.90
CA THR A 252 -34.05 -27.80 20.52
C THR A 252 -32.61 -27.77 20.00
N LEU A 253 -32.21 -28.75 19.18
CA LEU A 253 -30.87 -28.83 18.60
C LEU A 253 -30.68 -27.66 17.62
N LEU A 254 -29.77 -26.75 17.94
CA LEU A 254 -29.37 -25.66 17.06
C LEU A 254 -28.36 -26.16 16.03
N ARG A 255 -27.23 -26.71 16.50
CA ARG A 255 -26.15 -27.24 15.64
C ARG A 255 -25.30 -28.28 16.36
N THR A 256 -24.49 -29.01 15.62
CA THR A 256 -23.36 -29.79 16.17
C THR A 256 -22.06 -28.99 16.06
N ALA A 257 -21.17 -29.13 17.04
CA ALA A 257 -19.82 -28.56 17.02
C ALA A 257 -18.76 -29.66 17.26
N VAL A 258 -17.51 -29.38 16.90
CA VAL A 258 -16.33 -30.27 17.04
C VAL A 258 -15.21 -29.59 17.85
N ALA A 259 -15.13 -28.25 17.85
CA ALA A 259 -14.35 -27.52 18.86
C ALA A 259 -15.19 -27.25 20.12
N ALA A 260 -14.54 -26.83 21.22
CA ALA A 260 -15.23 -26.44 22.47
C ALA A 260 -15.78 -24.99 22.45
N THR A 261 -16.13 -24.52 21.25
CA THR A 261 -16.62 -23.17 20.94
C THR A 261 -17.48 -23.25 19.67
N THR A 262 -18.48 -22.37 19.52
CA THR A 262 -19.19 -22.19 18.24
C THR A 262 -20.04 -20.90 18.29
N ALA A 263 -20.47 -20.41 17.13
CA ALA A 263 -21.41 -19.28 17.03
C ALA A 263 -22.88 -19.74 16.92
N ASP A 264 -23.79 -18.82 17.26
CA ASP A 264 -25.20 -18.83 16.88
C ASP A 264 -25.51 -17.48 16.21
N ASP A 265 -25.66 -17.53 14.89
CA ASP A 265 -25.86 -16.39 14.00
C ASP A 265 -27.35 -15.99 13.88
N SER A 266 -28.23 -16.66 14.64
CA SER A 266 -29.71 -16.58 14.51
C SER A 266 -30.40 -15.94 15.73
N VAL A 267 -29.76 -14.96 16.38
CA VAL A 267 -30.32 -14.27 17.56
C VAL A 267 -30.98 -12.93 17.21
N GLU A 268 -32.20 -12.73 17.68
CA GLU A 268 -33.00 -11.53 17.40
C GLU A 268 -32.73 -10.39 18.41
N PRO A 269 -32.77 -9.10 18.00
CA PRO A 269 -32.52 -7.98 18.90
C PRO A 269 -33.47 -7.94 20.10
N GLY A 270 -32.90 -7.83 21.31
CA GLY A 270 -33.65 -7.80 22.58
C GLY A 270 -34.17 -9.15 23.07
N THR A 271 -34.00 -10.24 22.33
CA THR A 271 -34.54 -11.56 22.68
C THR A 271 -33.62 -12.30 23.66
N THR A 272 -34.22 -12.99 24.64
CA THR A 272 -33.52 -13.86 25.60
C THR A 272 -33.47 -15.31 25.10
N TYR A 273 -32.33 -15.97 25.25
CA TYR A 273 -32.13 -17.38 24.91
C TYR A 273 -31.41 -18.13 26.02
N THR A 274 -31.78 -19.40 26.27
CA THR A 274 -31.01 -20.33 27.09
C THR A 274 -30.41 -21.43 26.22
N TYR A 275 -29.13 -21.73 26.46
CA TYR A 275 -28.35 -22.73 25.77
C TYR A 275 -27.93 -23.88 26.71
N LEU A 276 -27.71 -25.06 26.13
CA LEU A 276 -27.17 -26.25 26.77
C LEU A 276 -26.28 -26.98 25.77
N VAL A 277 -25.05 -27.32 26.15
CA VAL A 277 -24.16 -28.14 25.30
C VAL A 277 -24.04 -29.54 25.88
N VAL A 278 -24.15 -30.55 25.01
CA VAL A 278 -24.04 -31.98 25.35
C VAL A 278 -22.85 -32.56 24.60
N ALA A 279 -21.92 -33.18 25.34
CA ALA A 279 -20.76 -33.86 24.80
C ALA A 279 -21.13 -35.25 24.26
N LEU A 280 -20.61 -35.63 23.09
CA LEU A 280 -20.97 -36.84 22.37
C LEU A 280 -19.78 -37.78 22.17
N ASP A 281 -20.03 -39.08 22.28
CA ASP A 281 -19.08 -40.12 21.87
C ASP A 281 -19.13 -40.41 20.36
N ALA A 282 -18.24 -41.30 19.90
CA ALA A 282 -18.16 -41.72 18.49
C ALA A 282 -19.41 -42.47 17.95
N SER A 283 -20.40 -42.76 18.80
CA SER A 283 -21.72 -43.29 18.39
C SER A 283 -22.84 -42.23 18.41
N GLY A 284 -22.52 -41.00 18.82
CA GLY A 284 -23.49 -39.92 19.06
C GLY A 284 -24.22 -40.04 20.40
N ALA A 285 -23.75 -40.87 21.32
CA ALA A 285 -24.35 -41.00 22.65
C ALA A 285 -23.86 -39.89 23.60
N PRO A 286 -24.74 -39.35 24.47
CA PRO A 286 -24.37 -38.27 25.39
C PRO A 286 -23.48 -38.77 26.53
N LEU A 287 -22.27 -38.20 26.64
CA LEU A 287 -21.30 -38.47 27.70
C LEU A 287 -21.47 -37.55 28.91
N ALA A 288 -21.66 -36.25 28.64
CA ALA A 288 -21.75 -35.20 29.65
C ALA A 288 -22.58 -34.02 29.09
N SER A 289 -22.98 -33.09 29.96
CA SER A 289 -23.60 -31.83 29.53
C SER A 289 -23.15 -30.66 30.39
N THR A 290 -23.06 -29.47 29.80
CA THR A 290 -22.80 -28.23 30.54
C THR A 290 -23.92 -27.90 31.51
N THR A 291 -23.64 -27.05 32.48
CA THR A 291 -24.69 -26.24 33.11
C THR A 291 -25.34 -25.36 32.03
N PRO A 292 -26.68 -25.21 31.97
CA PRO A 292 -27.33 -24.30 31.03
C PRO A 292 -26.95 -22.83 31.28
N ALA A 293 -26.77 -22.06 30.21
CA ALA A 293 -26.42 -20.64 30.26
C ALA A 293 -27.48 -19.80 29.55
N THR A 294 -27.84 -18.63 30.11
CA THR A 294 -28.86 -17.73 29.55
C THR A 294 -28.23 -16.38 29.20
N VAL A 295 -28.61 -15.82 28.05
CA VAL A 295 -28.16 -14.50 27.58
C VAL A 295 -29.36 -13.74 27.00
N THR A 296 -29.32 -12.41 27.01
CA THR A 296 -30.24 -11.56 26.26
C THR A 296 -29.46 -10.78 25.22
N ALA A 297 -29.93 -10.77 23.98
CA ALA A 297 -29.31 -9.99 22.90
C ALA A 297 -29.52 -8.48 23.10
N PRO A 298 -28.58 -7.62 22.70
CA PRO A 298 -28.78 -6.18 22.64
C PRO A 298 -30.04 -5.80 21.86
N ALA A 299 -30.71 -4.70 22.24
CA ALA A 299 -31.92 -4.21 21.58
C ALA A 299 -31.67 -3.68 20.14
N THR A 300 -30.41 -3.45 19.79
CA THR A 300 -29.92 -3.03 18.47
C THR A 300 -28.53 -3.63 18.25
N PHE A 301 -28.16 -3.91 16.99
CA PHE A 301 -26.82 -4.37 16.63
C PHE A 301 -26.03 -3.22 15.98
N ASP A 302 -24.76 -3.09 16.35
CA ASP A 302 -23.83 -2.03 15.95
C ASP A 302 -23.15 -2.34 14.61
N SER A 303 -22.77 -3.61 14.39
CA SER A 303 -22.29 -4.09 13.09
C SER A 303 -23.48 -4.63 12.31
N GLN A 304 -23.69 -4.07 11.12
CA GLN A 304 -24.92 -4.24 10.36
C GLN A 304 -24.63 -4.73 8.94
N GLN A 305 -25.43 -5.67 8.45
CA GLN A 305 -25.43 -6.12 7.05
C GLN A 305 -25.73 -4.92 6.13
N GLN A 306 -24.93 -4.75 5.07
CA GLN A 306 -24.98 -3.62 4.13
C GLN A 306 -25.60 -4.01 2.77
N ILE A 307 -25.33 -5.22 2.27
CA ILE A 307 -25.91 -5.71 1.00
C ILE A 307 -27.11 -6.63 1.25
N ALA A 308 -27.97 -6.84 0.25
CA ALA A 308 -28.89 -7.97 0.28
C ALA A 308 -28.14 -9.22 -0.18
N THR A 309 -28.39 -10.38 0.45
CA THR A 309 -27.84 -11.66 0.00
C THR A 309 -28.93 -12.60 -0.47
N LEU A 310 -28.60 -13.44 -1.44
CA LEU A 310 -29.39 -14.57 -1.89
C LEU A 310 -28.44 -15.74 -2.11
N THR A 311 -28.82 -16.94 -1.65
CA THR A 311 -28.04 -18.16 -1.85
C THR A 311 -28.99 -19.31 -2.12
N ALA A 312 -28.59 -20.28 -2.95
CA ALA A 312 -29.41 -21.44 -3.25
C ALA A 312 -28.60 -22.72 -3.41
N LEU A 313 -29.13 -23.83 -2.92
CA LEU A 313 -28.52 -25.17 -3.02
C LEU A 313 -29.57 -26.19 -3.48
N ALA A 314 -29.24 -26.98 -4.50
CA ALA A 314 -30.06 -28.09 -4.98
C ALA A 314 -30.20 -29.18 -3.90
N THR A 315 -31.43 -29.67 -3.73
CA THR A 315 -31.78 -30.78 -2.81
C THR A 315 -32.74 -31.73 -3.51
N GLY A 316 -33.02 -32.90 -2.91
CA GLY A 316 -33.92 -33.90 -3.48
C GLY A 316 -35.37 -33.41 -3.70
N ASP A 317 -35.80 -32.36 -3.00
CA ASP A 317 -37.16 -31.80 -3.05
C ASP A 317 -37.24 -30.45 -3.82
N GLY A 318 -36.15 -30.01 -4.45
CA GLY A 318 -36.01 -28.69 -5.11
C GLY A 318 -34.81 -27.90 -4.59
N ALA A 319 -34.76 -26.59 -4.83
CA ALA A 319 -33.70 -25.73 -4.32
C ALA A 319 -34.06 -25.19 -2.93
N ARG A 320 -33.17 -25.37 -1.95
CA ARG A 320 -33.20 -24.63 -0.67
C ARG A 320 -32.62 -23.24 -0.94
N VAL A 321 -33.44 -22.20 -0.78
CA VAL A 321 -33.08 -20.81 -1.04
C VAL A 321 -33.13 -20.01 0.25
N ALA A 322 -32.05 -19.32 0.57
CA ALA A 322 -31.93 -18.46 1.74
C ALA A 322 -31.61 -17.02 1.34
N TRP A 323 -32.19 -16.05 2.04
CA TRP A 323 -31.96 -14.62 1.82
C TRP A 323 -31.70 -13.88 3.13
N SER A 324 -31.01 -12.74 3.04
CA SER A 324 -30.96 -11.73 4.09
C SER A 324 -30.89 -10.32 3.49
N LEU A 325 -31.36 -9.30 4.23
CA LEU A 325 -31.46 -7.91 3.78
C LEU A 325 -30.48 -7.00 4.56
N PRO A 326 -30.14 -5.82 4.02
CA PRO A 326 -29.45 -4.79 4.78
C PRO A 326 -30.22 -4.43 6.07
N ALA A 327 -29.49 -4.07 7.12
CA ALA A 327 -30.13 -3.70 8.38
C ALA A 327 -31.06 -2.48 8.20
N GLY A 328 -32.20 -2.49 8.91
CA GLY A 328 -33.24 -1.47 8.77
C GLY A 328 -34.01 -1.48 7.44
N ALA A 329 -33.66 -2.33 6.47
CA ALA A 329 -34.38 -2.44 5.21
C ALA A 329 -35.80 -3.01 5.42
N GLY A 330 -36.80 -2.35 4.86
CA GLY A 330 -38.19 -2.81 4.92
C GLY A 330 -38.39 -4.13 4.16
N ALA A 331 -38.89 -5.14 4.87
CA ALA A 331 -39.18 -6.49 4.35
C ALA A 331 -40.60 -6.63 3.73
N THR A 332 -41.22 -5.53 3.32
CA THR A 332 -42.52 -5.51 2.61
C THR A 332 -42.29 -5.45 1.11
N GLY A 333 -43.20 -6.02 0.31
CA GLY A 333 -43.11 -6.00 -1.16
C GLY A 333 -42.08 -6.94 -1.76
N LEU A 334 -41.56 -7.89 -0.97
CA LEU A 334 -40.50 -8.83 -1.35
C LEU A 334 -41.02 -10.08 -2.04
N GLU A 335 -40.37 -10.45 -3.15
CA GLU A 335 -40.65 -11.64 -3.94
C GLU A 335 -39.34 -12.35 -4.32
N LEU A 336 -39.33 -13.67 -4.19
CA LEU A 336 -38.36 -14.55 -4.85
C LEU A 336 -38.87 -14.86 -6.27
N VAL A 337 -38.01 -14.70 -7.27
CA VAL A 337 -38.38 -14.82 -8.68
C VAL A 337 -37.55 -15.90 -9.38
N HIS A 338 -38.24 -16.83 -10.03
CA HIS A 338 -37.67 -17.98 -10.75
C HIS A 338 -38.36 -18.12 -12.11
N GLY A 339 -37.67 -17.74 -13.19
CA GLY A 339 -38.28 -17.63 -14.52
C GLY A 339 -39.49 -16.68 -14.52
N ASP A 340 -40.65 -17.17 -14.95
CA ASP A 340 -41.94 -16.45 -14.87
C ASP A 340 -42.63 -16.54 -13.49
N GLN A 341 -42.12 -17.36 -12.56
CA GLN A 341 -42.72 -17.54 -11.24
C GLN A 341 -42.27 -16.45 -10.27
N ARG A 342 -43.25 -15.84 -9.56
CA ARG A 342 -43.04 -14.92 -8.45
C ARG A 342 -43.64 -15.52 -7.19
N GLN A 343 -42.85 -15.59 -6.12
CA GLN A 343 -43.25 -16.09 -4.82
C GLN A 343 -42.99 -15.03 -3.74
N PRO A 344 -44.02 -14.44 -3.13
CA PRO A 344 -43.84 -13.52 -2.01
C PRO A 344 -43.09 -14.18 -0.84
N VAL A 345 -42.13 -13.44 -0.27
CA VAL A 345 -41.37 -13.85 0.92
C VAL A 345 -41.43 -12.74 1.99
N SER A 346 -41.16 -13.10 3.24
CA SER A 346 -41.38 -12.19 4.38
C SER A 346 -40.30 -12.38 5.45
N GLY A 347 -39.82 -11.27 6.02
CA GLY A 347 -38.76 -11.27 7.03
C GLY A 347 -37.47 -10.64 6.49
N ALA A 348 -36.67 -10.06 7.38
CA ALA A 348 -35.39 -9.46 7.02
C ALA A 348 -34.33 -10.52 6.64
N ALA A 349 -34.54 -11.76 7.07
CA ALA A 349 -33.88 -12.96 6.55
C ALA A 349 -34.89 -14.11 6.52
N GLY A 350 -34.55 -15.21 5.85
CA GLY A 350 -35.36 -16.42 5.85
C GLY A 350 -34.87 -17.49 4.90
N VAL A 351 -35.51 -18.66 4.96
CA VAL A 351 -35.22 -19.80 4.09
C VAL A 351 -36.52 -20.42 3.57
N VAL A 352 -36.53 -20.84 2.32
CA VAL A 352 -37.65 -21.50 1.64
C VAL A 352 -37.15 -22.63 0.72
N VAL A 353 -38.04 -23.51 0.27
CA VAL A 353 -37.75 -24.48 -0.80
C VAL A 353 -38.60 -24.14 -2.03
N VAL A 354 -37.98 -24.10 -3.21
CA VAL A 354 -38.65 -23.81 -4.49
C VAL A 354 -38.38 -24.90 -5.53
N PRO A 355 -39.29 -25.12 -6.50
CA PRO A 355 -39.08 -26.08 -7.58
C PRO A 355 -38.11 -25.51 -8.64
N ALA A 356 -36.81 -25.57 -8.34
CA ALA A 356 -35.70 -25.21 -9.22
C ALA A 356 -34.60 -26.29 -9.17
N ALA A 357 -33.89 -26.48 -10.27
CA ALA A 357 -32.78 -27.41 -10.45
C ALA A 357 -31.42 -26.68 -10.37
N ALA A 358 -30.32 -27.43 -10.28
CA ALA A 358 -28.98 -26.84 -10.28
C ALA A 358 -28.72 -26.05 -11.58
N GLY A 359 -28.17 -24.85 -11.46
CA GLY A 359 -27.98 -23.89 -12.57
C GLY A 359 -29.18 -23.01 -12.91
N ASP A 360 -30.36 -23.20 -12.29
CA ASP A 360 -31.49 -22.28 -12.49
C ASP A 360 -31.20 -20.92 -11.81
N PRO A 361 -31.43 -19.78 -12.49
CA PRO A 361 -31.19 -18.45 -11.93
C PRO A 361 -32.38 -17.95 -11.08
N LEU A 362 -32.05 -17.34 -9.95
CA LEU A 362 -32.97 -16.80 -8.96
C LEU A 362 -32.67 -15.33 -8.67
N ARG A 363 -33.73 -14.54 -8.46
CA ARG A 363 -33.62 -13.14 -8.01
C ARG A 363 -34.46 -12.88 -6.77
N LEU A 364 -33.92 -12.08 -5.86
CA LEU A 364 -34.67 -11.46 -4.77
C LEU A 364 -35.09 -10.07 -5.26
N GLU A 365 -36.38 -9.85 -5.48
CA GLU A 365 -36.93 -8.57 -5.91
C GLU A 365 -37.74 -7.91 -4.79
N ARG A 366 -37.79 -6.57 -4.78
CA ARG A 366 -38.73 -5.77 -3.97
C ARG A 366 -39.41 -4.74 -4.84
N ASP A 367 -40.74 -4.75 -4.86
CA ASP A 367 -41.57 -3.86 -5.69
C ASP A 367 -41.18 -3.84 -7.20
N GLY A 368 -40.56 -4.92 -7.68
CA GLY A 368 -40.06 -5.08 -9.05
C GLY A 368 -38.59 -4.68 -9.30
N GLN A 369 -37.84 -4.26 -8.26
CA GLN A 369 -36.40 -4.00 -8.33
C GLN A 369 -35.61 -5.20 -7.80
N GLU A 370 -34.62 -5.68 -8.57
CA GLU A 370 -33.64 -6.69 -8.15
C GLU A 370 -32.78 -6.15 -6.99
N LEU A 371 -32.70 -6.91 -5.88
CA LEU A 371 -31.89 -6.60 -4.70
C LEU A 371 -30.65 -7.49 -4.60
N ALA A 372 -30.80 -8.77 -4.94
CA ALA A 372 -29.76 -9.78 -4.92
C ALA A 372 -30.09 -10.91 -5.92
N ARG A 373 -29.07 -11.63 -6.37
CA ARG A 373 -29.21 -12.73 -7.33
C ARG A 373 -28.33 -13.92 -6.94
N ALA A 374 -28.73 -15.10 -7.39
CA ALA A 374 -27.98 -16.33 -7.22
C ALA A 374 -28.39 -17.34 -8.29
N SER A 375 -27.51 -18.28 -8.63
CA SER A 375 -27.89 -19.52 -9.29
C SER A 375 -28.03 -20.63 -8.26
N VAL A 376 -28.83 -21.66 -8.54
CA VAL A 376 -28.93 -22.83 -7.66
C VAL A 376 -27.64 -23.64 -7.74
N GLY A 377 -26.83 -23.61 -6.67
CA GLY A 377 -25.61 -24.41 -6.57
C GLY A 377 -25.90 -25.91 -6.55
N ARG A 378 -25.00 -26.71 -7.16
CA ARG A 378 -25.08 -28.18 -7.19
C ARG A 378 -24.72 -28.82 -5.83
N SER A 379 -25.34 -29.96 -5.55
CA SER A 379 -24.95 -30.85 -4.43
C SER A 379 -23.95 -31.94 -4.86
N GLU A 380 -23.73 -32.13 -6.16
CA GLU A 380 -22.80 -33.13 -6.71
C GLU A 380 -21.36 -32.61 -6.73
N HIS A 381 -20.38 -33.48 -6.46
CA HIS A 381 -18.96 -33.13 -6.36
C HIS A 381 -18.13 -33.64 -7.56
N PRO A 382 -17.09 -32.91 -8.01
CA PRO A 382 -16.65 -31.60 -7.52
C PRO A 382 -17.66 -30.48 -7.82
N ARG A 383 -17.81 -29.55 -6.86
CA ARG A 383 -18.77 -28.45 -6.88
C ARG A 383 -18.21 -27.19 -7.51
N ALA A 384 -16.91 -26.94 -7.38
CA ALA A 384 -16.30 -25.69 -7.83
C ALA A 384 -14.84 -25.85 -8.32
N VAL A 385 -14.42 -24.92 -9.18
CA VAL A 385 -13.06 -24.68 -9.69
C VAL A 385 -12.47 -25.79 -10.58
N VAL A 386 -12.76 -27.07 -10.32
CA VAL A 386 -12.29 -28.21 -11.14
C VAL A 386 -13.48 -29.09 -11.55
N ASP A 387 -14.48 -28.48 -12.16
CA ASP A 387 -15.65 -29.20 -12.61
C ASP A 387 -15.45 -29.95 -13.93
N GLY A 388 -16.54 -30.50 -14.51
CA GLY A 388 -16.47 -31.29 -15.74
C GLY A 388 -15.82 -30.54 -16.90
N ASP A 389 -16.22 -29.28 -17.12
CA ASP A 389 -15.80 -28.47 -18.26
C ASP A 389 -14.37 -27.93 -18.05
N ALA A 390 -14.03 -27.54 -16.82
CA ALA A 390 -12.66 -27.18 -16.44
C ALA A 390 -11.69 -28.37 -16.58
N LEU A 391 -12.09 -29.57 -16.12
CA LEU A 391 -11.27 -30.77 -16.22
C LEU A 391 -11.16 -31.32 -17.66
N GLU A 392 -12.19 -31.14 -18.51
CA GLU A 392 -12.09 -31.45 -19.93
C GLU A 392 -11.13 -30.48 -20.65
N THR A 393 -11.21 -29.18 -20.34
CA THR A 393 -10.34 -28.14 -20.89
C THR A 393 -8.87 -28.35 -20.51
N LEU A 394 -8.59 -28.67 -19.24
CA LEU A 394 -7.24 -29.02 -18.76
C LEU A 394 -6.72 -30.29 -19.44
N ARG A 395 -7.51 -31.38 -19.49
CA ARG A 395 -7.10 -32.62 -20.15
C ARG A 395 -6.81 -32.40 -21.64
N ALA A 396 -7.65 -31.64 -22.35
CA ALA A 396 -7.43 -31.31 -23.76
C ALA A 396 -6.14 -30.49 -23.97
N SER A 397 -5.80 -29.60 -23.03
CA SER A 397 -4.56 -28.81 -23.06
C SER A 397 -3.31 -29.67 -22.82
N LEU A 398 -3.40 -30.67 -21.92
CA LEU A 398 -2.35 -31.66 -21.67
C LEU A 398 -2.19 -32.64 -22.85
N ASP A 399 -3.28 -33.14 -23.44
CA ASP A 399 -3.27 -34.00 -24.63
C ASP A 399 -2.73 -33.26 -25.88
N ALA A 400 -2.94 -31.94 -25.96
CA ALA A 400 -2.34 -31.08 -26.97
C ALA A 400 -0.85 -30.78 -26.71
N GLY A 401 -0.36 -31.02 -25.50
CA GLY A 401 1.00 -30.71 -25.06
C GLY A 401 1.28 -29.20 -24.97
N GLU A 402 0.32 -28.42 -24.47
CA GLU A 402 0.53 -26.98 -24.26
C GLU A 402 1.67 -26.75 -23.24
N PRO A 403 2.75 -26.03 -23.59
CA PRO A 403 3.97 -26.03 -22.79
C PRO A 403 3.83 -25.55 -21.35
N THR A 404 3.07 -24.48 -21.11
CA THR A 404 2.95 -23.86 -19.78
C THR A 404 2.03 -24.67 -18.87
N VAL A 405 0.86 -25.09 -19.37
CA VAL A 405 -0.08 -25.97 -18.64
C VAL A 405 0.57 -27.31 -18.32
N THR A 406 1.32 -27.89 -19.27
CA THR A 406 2.03 -29.16 -19.06
C THR A 406 3.10 -29.02 -17.97
N ALA A 407 3.95 -27.99 -18.04
CA ALA A 407 5.00 -27.79 -17.05
C ALA A 407 4.46 -27.45 -15.65
N ALA A 408 3.40 -26.63 -15.57
CA ALA A 408 2.73 -26.29 -14.31
C ALA A 408 2.07 -27.52 -13.64
N TRP A 409 1.53 -28.45 -14.45
CA TRP A 409 1.02 -29.75 -14.01
C TRP A 409 2.14 -30.71 -13.58
N GLU A 410 3.23 -30.81 -14.35
CA GLU A 410 4.41 -31.60 -13.98
C GLU A 410 4.99 -31.11 -12.63
N ALA A 411 5.06 -29.80 -12.41
CA ALA A 411 5.48 -29.22 -11.13
C ALA A 411 4.61 -29.65 -9.93
N VAL A 412 3.30 -29.91 -10.11
CA VAL A 412 2.45 -30.52 -9.06
C VAL A 412 2.90 -31.96 -8.75
N LEU A 413 3.12 -32.78 -9.79
CA LEU A 413 3.51 -34.18 -9.64
C LEU A 413 4.92 -34.35 -9.06
N GLU A 414 5.87 -33.54 -9.50
CA GLU A 414 7.22 -33.48 -8.94
C GLU A 414 7.20 -33.09 -7.46
N ARG A 415 6.39 -32.09 -7.09
CA ARG A 415 6.23 -31.66 -5.70
C ARG A 415 5.55 -32.74 -4.82
N LEU A 416 4.55 -33.45 -5.33
CA LEU A 416 3.89 -34.58 -4.64
C LEU A 416 4.84 -35.75 -4.35
N THR A 417 5.76 -36.01 -5.28
CA THR A 417 6.79 -37.06 -5.18
C THR A 417 8.08 -36.61 -4.48
N GLY A 418 8.27 -35.30 -4.30
CA GLY A 418 9.36 -34.70 -3.52
C GLY A 418 10.61 -34.31 -4.32
N SER A 419 10.51 -34.15 -5.64
CA SER A 419 11.56 -33.56 -6.49
C SER A 419 11.35 -32.08 -6.81
N GLY A 420 10.10 -31.60 -6.77
CA GLY A 420 9.73 -30.21 -7.05
C GLY A 420 9.75 -29.27 -5.83
N SER A 421 9.13 -28.10 -5.97
CA SER A 421 9.07 -27.03 -4.96
C SER A 421 8.68 -27.53 -3.56
N ALA A 422 9.44 -27.14 -2.53
CA ALA A 422 9.24 -27.64 -1.18
C ALA A 422 7.98 -27.08 -0.51
N TYR A 423 7.14 -27.95 0.06
CA TYR A 423 6.03 -27.57 0.94
C TYR A 423 6.52 -26.79 2.18
N PRO A 424 5.67 -25.93 2.78
CA PRO A 424 5.99 -25.23 4.03
C PRO A 424 6.47 -26.18 5.13
N THR A 425 7.47 -25.79 5.92
CA THR A 425 8.09 -26.63 6.97
C THR A 425 7.36 -26.56 8.32
N ASN A 426 6.20 -25.89 8.38
CA ASN A 426 5.35 -25.79 9.55
C ASN A 426 4.25 -26.89 9.52
N GLY A 427 3.36 -26.90 10.52
CA GLY A 427 2.31 -27.92 10.62
C GLY A 427 1.23 -27.91 9.53
N SER A 428 1.18 -26.93 8.62
CA SER A 428 0.22 -26.95 7.51
C SER A 428 0.73 -27.68 6.26
N ALA A 429 1.96 -28.20 6.27
CA ALA A 429 2.56 -28.97 5.17
C ALA A 429 1.64 -30.04 4.57
N GLY A 430 0.97 -30.81 5.45
CA GLY A 430 0.04 -31.86 5.05
C GLY A 430 -1.18 -31.36 4.28
N LEU A 431 -1.68 -30.15 4.57
CA LEU A 431 -2.83 -29.56 3.89
C LEU A 431 -2.49 -29.06 2.47
N TYR A 432 -1.29 -28.49 2.27
CA TYR A 432 -0.81 -28.17 0.92
C TYR A 432 -0.62 -29.43 0.08
N ARG A 433 -0.04 -30.48 0.67
CA ARG A 433 0.12 -31.78 0.00
C ARG A 433 -1.22 -32.46 -0.28
N ALA A 434 -2.18 -32.32 0.64
CA ALA A 434 -3.53 -32.86 0.46
C ALA A 434 -4.24 -32.20 -0.73
N ARG A 435 -4.19 -30.86 -0.84
CA ARG A 435 -4.77 -30.11 -1.96
C ARG A 435 -4.19 -30.57 -3.29
N ASP A 436 -2.86 -30.66 -3.38
CA ASP A 436 -2.18 -31.08 -4.61
C ASP A 436 -2.56 -32.53 -5.00
N ALA A 437 -2.72 -33.42 -4.01
CA ALA A 437 -3.19 -34.78 -4.25
C ALA A 437 -4.69 -34.84 -4.63
N ALA A 438 -5.54 -33.98 -4.07
CA ALA A 438 -6.94 -33.88 -4.45
C ALA A 438 -7.09 -33.34 -5.89
N PHE A 439 -6.25 -32.38 -6.28
CA PHE A 439 -6.15 -31.92 -7.67
C PHE A 439 -5.67 -33.03 -8.60
N ALA A 440 -4.61 -33.75 -8.21
CA ALA A 440 -4.11 -34.88 -9.00
C ALA A 440 -5.15 -35.99 -9.16
N TYR A 441 -5.99 -36.23 -8.14
CA TYR A 441 -7.16 -37.12 -8.25
C TYR A 441 -8.19 -36.58 -9.25
N ALA A 442 -8.61 -35.32 -9.15
CA ALA A 442 -9.60 -34.74 -10.05
C ALA A 442 -9.17 -34.81 -11.52
N VAL A 443 -7.89 -34.56 -11.81
CA VAL A 443 -7.32 -34.65 -13.17
C VAL A 443 -7.21 -36.09 -13.66
N THR A 444 -6.66 -37.01 -12.86
CA THR A 444 -6.31 -38.39 -13.33
C THR A 444 -7.37 -39.46 -13.08
N GLY A 445 -8.23 -39.27 -12.07
CA GLY A 445 -9.16 -40.29 -11.57
C GLY A 445 -8.53 -41.43 -10.77
N ASP A 446 -7.20 -41.46 -10.55
CA ASP A 446 -6.53 -42.56 -9.81
C ASP A 446 -6.84 -42.47 -8.30
N PRO A 447 -7.57 -43.44 -7.71
CA PRO A 447 -7.96 -43.40 -6.30
C PRO A 447 -6.77 -43.32 -5.33
N ALA A 448 -5.56 -43.71 -5.73
CA ALA A 448 -4.36 -43.56 -4.92
C ALA A 448 -4.13 -42.09 -4.49
N TRP A 449 -4.48 -41.12 -5.35
CA TRP A 449 -4.37 -39.69 -5.05
C TRP A 449 -5.44 -39.20 -4.06
N ALA A 450 -6.69 -39.67 -4.15
CA ALA A 450 -7.72 -39.35 -3.16
C ALA A 450 -7.33 -39.89 -1.76
N GLN A 451 -6.79 -41.11 -1.71
CA GLN A 451 -6.31 -41.70 -0.46
C GLN A 451 -5.07 -40.97 0.10
N ALA A 452 -4.18 -40.48 -0.77
CA ALA A 452 -3.05 -39.62 -0.38
C ALA A 452 -3.51 -38.22 0.10
N ALA A 453 -4.58 -37.67 -0.47
CA ALA A 453 -5.18 -36.41 -0.06
C ALA A 453 -5.77 -36.52 1.35
N PHE A 454 -6.61 -37.52 1.59
CA PHE A 454 -7.16 -37.81 2.93
C PHE A 454 -6.06 -38.04 3.97
N GLY A 455 -5.08 -38.90 3.66
CA GLY A 455 -3.96 -39.17 4.58
C GLY A 455 -3.16 -37.91 4.95
N SER A 456 -2.78 -37.11 3.95
CA SER A 456 -2.00 -35.89 4.18
C SER A 456 -2.79 -34.81 4.94
N ALA A 457 -4.12 -34.78 4.82
CA ALA A 457 -4.97 -33.88 5.59
C ALA A 457 -5.12 -34.34 7.06
N MET A 458 -5.28 -35.64 7.31
CA MET A 458 -5.33 -36.19 8.67
C MET A 458 -3.98 -36.07 9.41
N ASP A 459 -2.85 -36.22 8.71
CA ASP A 459 -1.51 -35.95 9.25
C ASP A 459 -1.36 -34.50 9.76
N ALA A 460 -2.22 -33.58 9.32
CA ALA A 460 -2.27 -32.18 9.72
C ALA A 460 -3.41 -31.84 10.72
N GLU A 461 -4.17 -32.81 11.25
CA GLU A 461 -5.25 -32.52 12.23
C GLU A 461 -4.72 -31.72 13.44
N ALA A 462 -3.51 -32.03 13.92
CA ALA A 462 -2.89 -31.32 15.04
C ALA A 462 -2.59 -29.83 14.76
N PHE A 463 -2.70 -29.36 13.52
CA PHE A 463 -2.70 -27.93 13.16
C PHE A 463 -4.07 -27.28 13.37
N VAL A 464 -5.17 -28.02 13.19
CA VAL A 464 -6.56 -27.54 13.28
C VAL A 464 -7.01 -27.50 14.76
N VAL A 465 -6.37 -26.63 15.55
CA VAL A 465 -6.59 -26.49 17.00
C VAL A 465 -6.66 -25.03 17.41
N ALA A 466 -7.23 -24.77 18.59
CA ALA A 466 -7.22 -23.44 19.21
C ALA A 466 -5.79 -22.98 19.54
N ARG A 467 -5.51 -21.67 19.46
CA ARG A 467 -4.17 -21.08 19.72
C ARG A 467 -4.23 -19.72 20.41
N ASP A 468 -3.22 -19.45 21.24
CA ASP A 468 -3.10 -18.21 22.03
C ASP A 468 -2.72 -16.96 21.19
N THR A 469 -2.24 -17.16 19.95
CA THR A 469 -1.75 -16.08 19.07
C THR A 469 -2.14 -16.31 17.62
N ASN A 470 -2.53 -15.23 16.93
CA ASN A 470 -2.79 -15.17 15.48
C ASN A 470 -3.75 -16.24 14.92
N MET A 471 -4.59 -16.85 15.76
CA MET A 471 -5.35 -18.05 15.41
C MET A 471 -6.11 -17.91 14.09
N GLY A 472 -6.91 -16.86 13.90
CA GLY A 472 -7.65 -16.66 12.65
C GLY A 472 -6.76 -16.64 11.40
N LEU A 473 -5.71 -15.81 11.37
CA LEU A 473 -4.86 -15.65 10.19
C LEU A 473 -3.91 -16.84 9.95
N GLU A 474 -3.51 -17.59 10.97
CA GLU A 474 -2.73 -18.82 10.80
C GLU A 474 -3.59 -20.04 10.42
N LEU A 475 -4.79 -20.14 11.00
CA LEU A 475 -5.73 -21.22 10.76
C LEU A 475 -6.38 -21.07 9.39
N ALA A 476 -6.87 -19.88 9.02
CA ALA A 476 -7.54 -19.64 7.74
C ALA A 476 -6.64 -19.99 6.54
N ARG A 477 -5.42 -19.42 6.48
CA ARG A 477 -4.45 -19.68 5.38
C ARG A 477 -4.20 -21.16 5.10
N ALA A 478 -4.19 -21.99 6.14
CA ALA A 478 -3.99 -23.42 6.00
C ALA A 478 -5.30 -24.16 5.71
N ASN A 479 -6.39 -23.75 6.36
CA ASN A 479 -7.64 -24.50 6.36
C ASN A 479 -8.50 -24.22 5.13
N LEU A 480 -8.28 -23.12 4.39
CA LEU A 480 -8.82 -22.94 3.04
C LEU A 480 -8.55 -24.18 2.17
N LEU A 481 -7.38 -24.79 2.33
CA LEU A 481 -6.95 -25.96 1.57
C LEU A 481 -7.84 -27.20 1.83
N LEU A 482 -8.60 -27.24 2.94
CA LEU A 482 -9.57 -28.33 3.20
C LEU A 482 -10.77 -28.30 2.26
N ALA A 483 -11.19 -27.13 1.77
CA ALA A 483 -12.31 -27.00 0.84
C ALA A 483 -12.09 -27.76 -0.49
N PRO A 484 -11.00 -27.51 -1.26
CA PRO A 484 -10.67 -28.30 -2.44
C PRO A 484 -10.27 -29.75 -2.11
N VAL A 485 -9.67 -30.01 -0.94
CA VAL A 485 -9.39 -31.39 -0.51
C VAL A 485 -10.67 -32.20 -0.37
N TYR A 486 -11.68 -31.66 0.30
CA TYR A 486 -12.97 -32.32 0.45
C TYR A 486 -13.65 -32.48 -0.90
N ASP A 487 -13.88 -31.36 -1.59
CA ASP A 487 -14.71 -31.31 -2.79
C ASP A 487 -14.11 -32.11 -3.95
N TRP A 488 -12.82 -31.91 -4.25
CA TRP A 488 -12.20 -32.47 -5.45
C TRP A 488 -11.89 -33.98 -5.28
N SER A 489 -11.60 -34.43 -4.06
CA SER A 489 -11.37 -35.87 -3.79
C SER A 489 -12.63 -36.66 -3.41
N TYR A 490 -13.77 -35.99 -3.14
CA TYR A 490 -15.03 -36.59 -2.66
C TYR A 490 -15.42 -37.90 -3.37
N PRO A 491 -15.39 -38.02 -4.72
CA PRO A 491 -15.79 -39.25 -5.41
C PRO A 491 -14.86 -40.45 -5.15
N GLY A 492 -13.60 -40.20 -4.74
CA GLY A 492 -12.59 -41.22 -4.43
C GLY A 492 -12.46 -41.57 -2.93
N LEU A 493 -13.31 -40.98 -2.08
CA LEU A 493 -13.35 -41.21 -0.63
C LEU A 493 -14.61 -41.99 -0.22
N ASP A 494 -14.49 -42.80 0.83
CA ASP A 494 -15.64 -43.40 1.50
C ASP A 494 -16.28 -42.45 2.54
N GLU A 495 -17.45 -42.82 3.07
CA GLU A 495 -18.16 -41.96 4.01
C GLU A 495 -17.43 -41.73 5.35
N PRO A 496 -16.77 -42.72 5.97
CA PRO A 496 -15.83 -42.47 7.08
C PRO A 496 -14.74 -41.44 6.76
N GLN A 497 -14.14 -41.49 5.57
CA GLN A 497 -13.12 -40.51 5.14
C GLN A 497 -13.71 -39.11 4.95
N ARG A 498 -14.88 -39.01 4.30
CA ARG A 498 -15.62 -37.76 4.16
C ARG A 498 -16.00 -37.17 5.51
N ALA A 499 -16.51 -37.98 6.44
CA ALA A 499 -16.85 -37.56 7.79
C ALA A 499 -15.63 -37.04 8.57
N GLY A 500 -14.45 -37.67 8.40
CA GLY A 500 -13.19 -37.17 8.99
C GLY A 500 -12.82 -35.77 8.48
N LEU A 501 -12.88 -35.55 7.17
CA LEU A 501 -12.63 -34.22 6.58
C LEU A 501 -13.67 -33.19 7.01
N ARG A 502 -14.97 -33.54 6.98
CA ARG A 502 -16.05 -32.68 7.52
C ARG A 502 -15.81 -32.34 9.00
N GLY A 503 -15.26 -33.26 9.78
CA GLY A 503 -14.84 -33.03 11.18
C GLY A 503 -13.81 -31.91 11.30
N LEU A 504 -12.75 -31.92 10.48
CA LEU A 504 -11.77 -30.83 10.44
C LEU A 504 -12.38 -29.51 9.96
N MET A 505 -13.27 -29.55 8.97
CA MET A 505 -13.95 -28.36 8.44
C MET A 505 -14.91 -27.74 9.46
N LYS A 506 -15.70 -28.56 10.18
CA LYS A 506 -16.52 -28.12 11.32
C LYS A 506 -15.66 -27.50 12.42
N ARG A 507 -14.60 -28.20 12.85
CA ARG A 507 -13.65 -27.73 13.86
C ARG A 507 -13.02 -26.38 13.46
N SER A 508 -12.80 -26.16 12.16
CA SER A 508 -12.33 -24.89 11.60
C SER A 508 -13.39 -23.78 11.69
N ALA A 509 -14.61 -24.06 11.22
CA ALA A 509 -15.71 -23.09 11.26
C ALA A 509 -16.06 -22.68 12.71
N ASP A 510 -16.13 -23.65 13.64
CA ASP A 510 -16.28 -23.39 15.07
C ASP A 510 -15.24 -22.39 15.60
N LEU A 511 -13.95 -22.63 15.33
CA LEU A 511 -12.85 -21.78 15.80
C LEU A 511 -12.83 -20.40 15.15
N LEU A 512 -13.16 -20.28 13.85
CA LEU A 512 -13.17 -19.01 13.11
C LEU A 512 -14.43 -18.17 13.40
N SER A 513 -15.56 -18.82 13.65
CA SER A 513 -16.84 -18.17 13.93
C SER A 513 -16.85 -17.38 15.25
N THR A 514 -16.01 -17.78 16.20
CA THR A 514 -15.82 -17.14 17.51
C THR A 514 -14.42 -16.51 17.69
N TYR A 515 -13.76 -16.12 16.59
CA TYR A 515 -12.46 -15.47 16.62
C TYR A 515 -12.55 -13.97 16.36
N HIS A 516 -11.91 -13.20 17.25
CA HIS A 516 -11.80 -11.75 17.21
C HIS A 516 -10.35 -11.29 17.04
N HIS A 517 -10.15 -10.23 16.27
CA HIS A 517 -8.90 -9.50 16.12
C HIS A 517 -9.15 -8.03 15.75
N ASP A 518 -8.29 -7.12 16.20
CA ASP A 518 -8.51 -5.67 16.05
C ASP A 518 -8.41 -5.12 14.62
N THR A 519 -8.18 -6.00 13.65
CA THR A 519 -8.21 -5.76 12.19
C THR A 519 -9.24 -6.63 11.45
N LEU A 520 -9.86 -7.59 12.15
CA LEU A 520 -10.92 -8.47 11.61
C LEU A 520 -12.31 -7.91 11.94
N ASP A 521 -12.47 -7.31 13.12
CA ASP A 521 -13.73 -6.79 13.64
C ASP A 521 -13.91 -5.26 13.41
N ILE A 522 -13.10 -4.67 12.53
CA ILE A 522 -13.14 -3.23 12.18
C ILE A 522 -14.42 -2.87 11.42
N THR A 523 -14.91 -1.63 11.59
CA THR A 523 -16.20 -1.22 11.01
C THR A 523 -16.22 -1.28 9.48
N ASP A 524 -15.16 -0.79 8.83
CA ASP A 524 -15.01 -0.71 7.36
C ASP A 524 -14.70 -2.04 6.66
N LYS A 525 -14.31 -3.10 7.40
CA LYS A 525 -13.83 -4.39 6.87
C LYS A 525 -12.63 -4.30 5.90
N ALA A 526 -11.93 -3.17 5.83
CA ALA A 526 -10.97 -2.90 4.75
C ALA A 526 -9.67 -3.75 4.82
N SER A 527 -9.24 -4.17 6.00
CA SER A 527 -7.97 -4.89 6.19
C SER A 527 -7.95 -6.31 5.62
N ASN A 528 -6.77 -6.71 5.15
CA ASN A 528 -6.45 -8.05 4.65
C ASN A 528 -6.90 -9.23 5.55
N TRP A 529 -7.05 -9.00 6.86
CA TRP A 529 -7.56 -10.02 7.79
C TRP A 529 -8.98 -10.47 7.44
N VAL A 530 -9.86 -9.57 6.98
CA VAL A 530 -11.21 -9.93 6.54
C VAL A 530 -11.15 -10.75 5.26
N GLY A 531 -10.40 -10.26 4.26
CA GLY A 531 -10.19 -10.91 2.97
C GLY A 531 -9.63 -12.33 3.07
N VAL A 532 -8.73 -12.60 4.01
CA VAL A 532 -8.22 -13.96 4.26
C VAL A 532 -9.17 -14.80 5.12
N VAL A 533 -9.64 -14.29 6.26
CA VAL A 533 -10.36 -15.11 7.25
C VAL A 533 -11.80 -15.39 6.84
N ARG A 534 -12.56 -14.37 6.41
CA ARG A 534 -14.00 -14.53 6.12
C ARG A 534 -14.24 -15.21 4.76
N SER A 535 -13.37 -15.00 3.77
CA SER A 535 -13.43 -15.76 2.51
C SER A 535 -13.10 -17.25 2.72
N THR A 536 -12.09 -17.57 3.54
CA THR A 536 -11.78 -18.96 3.90
C THR A 536 -12.95 -19.64 4.60
N GLU A 537 -13.55 -18.95 5.57
CA GLU A 537 -14.71 -19.46 6.30
C GLU A 537 -15.88 -19.73 5.32
N LEU A 538 -16.12 -18.84 4.35
CA LEU A 538 -17.13 -19.01 3.29
C LEU A 538 -16.85 -20.24 2.41
N ALA A 539 -15.63 -20.40 1.90
CA ALA A 539 -15.25 -21.52 1.04
C ALA A 539 -15.34 -22.88 1.77
N LEU A 540 -14.96 -22.93 3.04
CA LEU A 540 -15.13 -24.10 3.92
C LEU A 540 -16.60 -24.48 4.10
N LEU A 541 -17.48 -23.49 4.24
CA LEU A 541 -18.90 -23.75 4.47
C LEU A 541 -19.66 -24.14 3.20
N LEU A 542 -19.24 -23.64 2.03
CA LEU A 542 -19.84 -23.96 0.73
C LEU A 542 -19.43 -25.35 0.22
N SER A 543 -18.14 -25.70 0.33
CA SER A 543 -17.59 -26.97 -0.18
C SER A 543 -18.21 -28.23 0.42
N ALA A 544 -18.71 -28.18 1.66
CA ALA A 544 -19.43 -29.29 2.32
C ALA A 544 -20.92 -28.96 2.63
N ARG A 545 -21.49 -27.91 2.02
CA ARG A 545 -22.85 -27.42 2.33
C ARG A 545 -23.88 -28.52 2.12
N GLY A 546 -24.59 -28.89 3.18
CA GLY A 546 -25.65 -29.91 3.16
C GLY A 546 -25.17 -31.37 3.19
N ASP A 547 -23.85 -31.64 3.25
CA ASP A 547 -23.33 -33.01 3.16
C ASP A 547 -23.39 -33.79 4.46
N GLY A 548 -24.16 -34.88 4.47
CA GLY A 548 -24.25 -35.80 5.59
C GLY A 548 -24.66 -35.10 6.88
N ASP A 549 -23.72 -34.94 7.81
CA ASP A 549 -23.91 -34.28 9.09
C ASP A 549 -23.48 -32.79 9.11
N PHE A 550 -22.98 -32.22 8.01
CA PHE A 550 -22.42 -30.85 8.00
C PHE A 550 -23.43 -29.78 8.41
N GLY A 551 -24.60 -29.78 7.75
CA GLY A 551 -25.57 -28.69 7.81
C GLY A 551 -25.41 -27.68 6.67
N THR A 552 -26.32 -26.70 6.60
CA THR A 552 -26.45 -25.78 5.45
C THR A 552 -25.88 -24.37 5.68
N TYR A 553 -25.61 -24.01 6.95
CA TYR A 553 -24.96 -22.76 7.39
C TYR A 553 -25.55 -21.47 6.78
N ASP A 554 -26.85 -21.44 6.46
CA ASP A 554 -27.43 -20.44 5.55
C ASP A 554 -27.23 -18.98 6.01
N GLU A 555 -27.50 -18.68 7.28
CA GLU A 555 -27.32 -17.34 7.87
C GLU A 555 -25.84 -16.94 7.95
N ARG A 556 -24.98 -17.90 8.34
CA ARG A 556 -23.53 -17.70 8.42
C ARG A 556 -22.92 -17.42 7.05
N ILE A 557 -23.37 -18.13 6.02
CA ILE A 557 -22.97 -17.88 4.63
C ILE A 557 -23.41 -16.47 4.20
N GLY A 558 -24.66 -16.08 4.48
CA GLY A 558 -25.15 -14.72 4.19
C GLY A 558 -24.32 -13.63 4.88
N TYR A 559 -24.00 -13.80 6.18
CA TYR A 559 -23.09 -12.92 6.91
C TYR A 559 -21.71 -12.85 6.24
N LEU A 560 -21.07 -14.00 5.97
CA LEU A 560 -19.72 -14.03 5.38
C LEU A 560 -19.68 -13.42 3.98
N THR A 561 -20.70 -13.64 3.15
CA THR A 561 -20.87 -12.98 1.85
C THR A 561 -20.92 -11.46 1.99
N ASP A 562 -21.70 -10.93 2.93
CA ASP A 562 -21.75 -9.49 3.20
C ASP A 562 -20.41 -8.92 3.72
N GLN A 563 -19.72 -9.62 4.62
CA GLN A 563 -18.41 -9.19 5.13
C GLN A 563 -17.33 -9.18 4.03
N VAL A 564 -17.40 -10.12 3.08
CA VAL A 564 -16.47 -10.19 1.94
C VAL A 564 -16.80 -9.12 0.90
N ALA A 565 -18.08 -8.80 0.66
CA ALA A 565 -18.46 -7.66 -0.18
C ALA A 565 -17.96 -6.32 0.40
N GLN A 566 -18.14 -6.08 1.70
CA GLN A 566 -17.59 -4.89 2.38
C GLN A 566 -16.06 -4.81 2.25
N HIS A 567 -15.35 -5.94 2.39
CA HIS A 567 -13.89 -5.97 2.20
C HIS A 567 -13.47 -5.63 0.76
N LEU A 568 -14.17 -6.18 -0.24
CA LEU A 568 -13.92 -5.87 -1.65
C LEU A 568 -14.18 -4.39 -1.98
N ASP A 569 -15.20 -3.76 -1.37
CA ASP A 569 -15.54 -2.35 -1.60
C ASP A 569 -14.65 -1.35 -0.83
N HIS A 570 -14.15 -1.70 0.35
CA HIS A 570 -13.43 -0.77 1.23
C HIS A 570 -11.91 -1.04 1.34
N GLY A 571 -11.45 -2.24 1.00
CA GLY A 571 -10.01 -2.58 0.97
C GLY A 571 -9.26 -2.10 -0.28
N TYR A 572 -9.99 -1.74 -1.35
CA TYR A 572 -9.44 -1.54 -2.70
C TYR A 572 -10.09 -0.35 -3.45
N GLY A 573 -9.29 0.40 -4.21
CA GLY A 573 -9.77 1.42 -5.16
C GLY A 573 -10.31 0.84 -6.46
N GLU A 574 -10.87 1.68 -7.35
CA GLU A 574 -11.32 1.27 -8.69
C GLU A 574 -10.15 0.78 -9.57
N SER A 575 -8.94 1.30 -9.33
CA SER A 575 -7.71 0.84 -9.98
C SER A 575 -7.19 -0.50 -9.45
N GLY A 576 -7.72 -0.99 -8.33
CA GLY A 576 -7.20 -2.15 -7.60
C GLY A 576 -6.15 -1.82 -6.56
N HIS A 577 -5.70 -0.56 -6.50
CA HIS A 577 -4.84 -0.05 -5.43
C HIS A 577 -5.37 -0.44 -4.05
N THR A 578 -4.49 -0.90 -3.17
CA THR A 578 -4.76 -1.06 -1.74
C THR A 578 -3.66 -0.41 -0.90
N GLN A 579 -4.06 0.19 0.23
CA GLN A 579 -3.16 0.87 1.17
C GLN A 579 -2.04 -0.05 1.69
N GLU A 580 -2.32 -1.34 1.81
CA GLU A 580 -1.36 -2.33 2.30
C GLU A 580 -0.27 -2.66 1.25
N GLY A 581 -0.40 -2.22 -0.01
CA GLY A 581 0.56 -2.44 -1.09
C GLY A 581 0.36 -3.74 -1.88
N TRP A 582 1.14 -3.91 -2.95
CA TRP A 582 1.08 -5.09 -3.82
C TRP A 582 1.35 -6.40 -3.08
N ASP A 583 2.35 -6.45 -2.19
CA ASP A 583 2.63 -7.63 -1.34
C ASP A 583 1.37 -8.13 -0.62
N TYR A 584 0.50 -7.22 -0.19
CA TYR A 584 -0.72 -7.54 0.54
C TYR A 584 -1.91 -7.81 -0.37
N LEU A 585 -1.96 -7.24 -1.58
CA LEU A 585 -2.87 -7.71 -2.63
C LEU A 585 -2.54 -9.16 -3.01
N HIS A 586 -1.28 -9.48 -3.30
CA HIS A 586 -0.80 -10.83 -3.60
C HIS A 586 -1.12 -11.81 -2.47
N TYR A 587 -0.65 -11.50 -1.26
CA TYR A 587 -0.90 -12.31 -0.07
C TYR A 587 -2.39 -12.58 0.17
N THR A 588 -3.26 -11.58 -0.01
CA THR A 588 -4.70 -11.73 0.22
C THR A 588 -5.36 -12.50 -0.93
N GLY A 589 -5.02 -12.16 -2.17
CA GLY A 589 -5.56 -12.76 -3.39
C GLY A 589 -5.34 -14.27 -3.47
N LEU A 590 -4.19 -14.77 -3.00
CA LEU A 590 -3.88 -16.21 -2.90
C LEU A 590 -4.85 -17.03 -2.02
N TYR A 591 -5.61 -16.39 -1.13
CA TYR A 591 -6.67 -17.04 -0.33
C TYR A 591 -8.07 -16.56 -0.73
N MET A 592 -8.23 -15.27 -1.03
CA MET A 592 -9.50 -14.65 -1.37
C MET A 592 -10.01 -15.06 -2.75
N LEU A 593 -9.19 -15.00 -3.81
CA LEU A 593 -9.65 -15.29 -5.17
C LEU A 593 -10.11 -16.77 -5.32
N PRO A 594 -9.37 -17.80 -4.84
CA PRO A 594 -9.88 -19.17 -4.86
C PRO A 594 -11.17 -19.37 -4.07
N SER A 595 -11.32 -18.64 -2.95
CA SER A 595 -12.55 -18.66 -2.14
C SER A 595 -13.74 -18.03 -2.86
N LEU A 596 -13.51 -16.95 -3.62
CA LEU A 596 -14.51 -16.26 -4.42
C LEU A 596 -14.93 -17.07 -5.65
N TYR A 597 -14.00 -17.79 -6.29
CA TYR A 597 -14.36 -18.74 -7.35
C TYR A 597 -15.16 -19.92 -6.78
N PHE A 598 -14.82 -20.43 -5.59
CA PHE A 598 -15.67 -21.37 -4.85
C PHE A 598 -17.06 -20.81 -4.53
N ALA A 599 -17.18 -19.53 -4.23
CA ALA A 599 -18.46 -18.87 -3.98
C ALA A 599 -19.29 -18.73 -5.26
N ARG A 600 -18.68 -18.28 -6.35
CA ARG A 600 -19.31 -18.07 -7.65
C ARG A 600 -19.88 -19.38 -8.23
N ASP A 601 -19.08 -20.44 -8.25
CA ASP A 601 -19.47 -21.75 -8.76
C ASP A 601 -20.51 -22.45 -7.86
N ALA A 602 -20.54 -22.11 -6.56
CA ALA A 602 -21.60 -22.49 -5.64
C ALA A 602 -22.89 -21.63 -5.78
N GLY A 603 -22.94 -20.72 -6.75
CA GLY A 603 -24.11 -19.91 -7.11
C GLY A 603 -24.20 -18.54 -6.45
N ILE A 604 -23.18 -18.08 -5.71
CA ILE A 604 -23.17 -16.82 -4.93
C ILE A 604 -22.83 -15.62 -5.84
N GLU A 605 -23.63 -15.39 -6.88
CA GLU A 605 -23.44 -14.34 -7.90
C GLU A 605 -23.41 -12.90 -7.34
N VAL A 606 -23.91 -12.66 -6.12
CA VAL A 606 -23.94 -11.31 -5.53
C VAL A 606 -22.53 -10.71 -5.34
N LEU A 607 -21.47 -11.53 -5.32
CA LEU A 607 -20.09 -11.06 -5.19
C LEU A 607 -19.43 -10.64 -6.52
N ASP A 608 -19.97 -11.05 -7.67
CA ASP A 608 -19.43 -10.73 -8.99
C ASP A 608 -19.17 -9.23 -9.24
N PRO A 609 -20.10 -8.28 -8.96
CA PRO A 609 -19.82 -6.87 -9.18
C PRO A 609 -18.72 -6.32 -8.27
N HIS A 610 -18.70 -6.73 -7.00
CA HIS A 610 -17.67 -6.32 -6.03
C HIS A 610 -16.28 -6.87 -6.39
N LEU A 611 -16.23 -8.06 -7.01
CA LEU A 611 -15.00 -8.70 -7.48
C LEU A 611 -14.49 -8.10 -8.81
N ALA A 612 -15.38 -7.69 -9.71
CA ALA A 612 -15.00 -7.08 -10.99
C ALA A 612 -14.53 -5.62 -10.84
N ARG A 613 -15.08 -4.90 -9.85
CA ARG A 613 -14.83 -3.47 -9.61
C ARG A 613 -13.35 -3.08 -9.52
N PRO A 614 -12.47 -3.76 -8.77
CA PRO A 614 -11.10 -3.28 -8.52
C PRO A 614 -10.10 -3.56 -9.65
N GLN A 615 -10.50 -4.08 -10.82
CA GLN A 615 -9.65 -4.22 -12.02
C GLN A 615 -8.18 -4.66 -11.79
N TRP A 616 -7.88 -5.61 -10.90
CA TRP A 616 -6.49 -5.94 -10.53
C TRP A 616 -5.61 -6.41 -11.69
N TRP A 617 -6.21 -6.91 -12.77
CA TRP A 617 -5.52 -7.16 -14.04
C TRP A 617 -4.88 -5.89 -14.62
N ASN A 618 -5.54 -4.74 -14.49
CA ASN A 618 -5.08 -3.44 -14.97
C ASN A 618 -3.99 -2.88 -14.05
N LEU A 619 -4.12 -3.07 -12.74
CA LEU A 619 -3.04 -2.77 -11.79
C LEU A 619 -1.78 -3.56 -12.14
N ALA A 620 -1.89 -4.89 -12.33
CA ALA A 620 -0.77 -5.76 -12.66
C ALA A 620 0.00 -5.27 -13.91
N LEU A 621 -0.74 -4.91 -14.98
CA LEU A 621 -0.16 -4.32 -16.20
C LEU A 621 0.59 -3.01 -15.95
N HIS A 622 0.21 -2.24 -14.93
CA HIS A 622 0.80 -0.94 -14.59
C HIS A 622 1.87 -0.95 -13.50
N VAL A 623 2.04 -2.04 -12.73
CA VAL A 623 3.04 -2.10 -11.64
C VAL A 623 4.06 -3.23 -11.75
N ALA A 624 3.75 -4.35 -12.41
CA ALA A 624 4.66 -5.50 -12.47
C ALA A 624 5.68 -5.37 -13.61
N SER A 625 6.96 -5.56 -13.30
CA SER A 625 8.06 -5.58 -14.26
C SER A 625 8.15 -6.93 -14.98
N SER A 626 8.84 -6.93 -16.12
CA SER A 626 9.29 -8.15 -16.81
C SER A 626 10.72 -8.56 -16.40
N ARG A 627 11.32 -7.92 -15.38
CA ARG A 627 12.61 -8.31 -14.76
C ARG A 627 12.53 -9.76 -14.23
N PRO A 628 13.62 -10.57 -14.30
CA PRO A 628 13.60 -11.98 -13.88
C PRO A 628 13.16 -12.24 -12.43
N ASP A 629 13.49 -11.34 -11.49
CA ASP A 629 13.06 -11.40 -10.08
C ASP A 629 11.56 -11.10 -9.86
N ALA A 630 10.80 -10.86 -10.94
CA ALA A 630 9.40 -10.46 -10.94
C ALA A 630 9.13 -9.23 -10.06
N ASP A 631 9.97 -8.21 -10.21
CA ASP A 631 9.91 -6.97 -9.43
C ASP A 631 8.65 -6.14 -9.69
N VAL A 632 8.26 -5.35 -8.69
CA VAL A 632 6.99 -4.62 -8.69
C VAL A 632 7.19 -3.19 -8.21
N ALA A 633 6.57 -2.22 -8.90
CA ALA A 633 6.65 -0.82 -8.54
C ALA A 633 6.05 -0.59 -7.14
N GLN A 634 6.79 0.12 -6.29
CA GLN A 634 6.59 0.07 -4.85
C GLN A 634 5.61 1.15 -4.36
N PHE A 635 4.49 0.70 -3.81
CA PHE A 635 3.49 1.51 -3.09
C PHE A 635 3.00 0.75 -1.85
N GLY A 636 2.37 1.44 -0.89
CA GLY A 636 2.04 0.84 0.41
C GLY A 636 3.30 0.23 1.06
N VAL A 637 3.16 -0.91 1.76
CA VAL A 637 4.31 -1.53 2.47
C VAL A 637 5.09 -2.58 1.65
N SER A 638 5.01 -2.51 0.33
CA SER A 638 5.57 -3.52 -0.60
C SER A 638 7.09 -3.64 -0.54
N GLY A 639 7.61 -4.86 -0.74
CA GLY A 639 9.01 -5.12 -1.06
C GLY A 639 9.35 -4.80 -2.52
N PRO A 640 10.59 -5.05 -2.98
CA PRO A 640 10.94 -4.90 -4.39
C PRO A 640 10.51 -6.09 -5.26
N SER A 641 10.65 -7.33 -4.75
CA SER A 641 10.71 -8.53 -5.59
C SER A 641 9.75 -9.68 -5.22
N GLY A 642 9.47 -10.53 -6.21
CA GLY A 642 9.02 -11.91 -6.02
C GLY A 642 7.58 -12.16 -5.58
N GLN A 643 6.69 -11.17 -5.56
CA GLN A 643 5.28 -11.33 -5.14
C GLN A 643 4.30 -11.46 -6.33
N VAL A 644 4.59 -12.32 -7.32
CA VAL A 644 3.65 -12.62 -8.43
C VAL A 644 3.16 -14.07 -8.46
N ASP A 645 3.93 -15.02 -7.88
CA ASP A 645 3.64 -16.47 -7.80
C ASP A 645 2.17 -16.71 -7.41
N GLY A 646 1.41 -17.31 -8.32
CA GLY A 646 0.03 -17.74 -8.11
C GLY A 646 -1.02 -16.64 -8.20
N LEU A 647 -0.67 -15.36 -8.16
CA LEU A 647 -1.63 -14.26 -8.33
C LEU A 647 -2.00 -14.08 -9.81
N PHE A 648 -1.02 -14.00 -10.71
CA PHE A 648 -1.28 -13.83 -12.15
C PHE A 648 -2.25 -14.88 -12.74
N PRO A 649 -2.09 -16.20 -12.51
CA PRO A 649 -3.08 -17.16 -12.99
C PRO A 649 -4.47 -16.99 -12.36
N LEU A 650 -4.55 -16.52 -11.11
CA LEU A 650 -5.82 -16.17 -10.48
C LEU A 650 -6.44 -14.87 -11.02
N LEU A 651 -5.72 -14.05 -11.81
CA LEU A 651 -6.25 -12.84 -12.44
C LEU A 651 -6.81 -13.08 -13.85
N PHE A 652 -6.40 -14.13 -14.56
CA PHE A 652 -6.94 -14.43 -15.91
C PHE A 652 -8.48 -14.54 -15.95
N PRO A 653 -9.18 -15.19 -15.00
CA PRO A 653 -10.66 -15.25 -14.98
C PRO A 653 -11.36 -13.90 -14.80
N LEU A 654 -10.63 -12.86 -14.37
CA LEU A 654 -11.12 -11.49 -14.17
C LEU A 654 -10.64 -10.52 -15.25
N THR A 655 -9.80 -10.98 -16.18
CA THR A 655 -9.16 -10.15 -17.19
C THR A 655 -10.05 -10.08 -18.44
N PRO A 656 -10.50 -8.89 -18.88
CA PRO A 656 -11.26 -8.75 -20.12
C PRO A 656 -10.45 -9.25 -21.32
N GLU A 657 -11.10 -9.90 -22.29
CA GLU A 657 -10.46 -10.56 -23.45
C GLU A 657 -9.35 -9.71 -24.11
N GLY A 658 -9.63 -8.42 -24.36
CA GLY A 658 -8.67 -7.50 -24.98
C GLY A 658 -7.48 -7.08 -24.11
N ALA A 659 -7.40 -7.48 -22.85
CA ALA A 659 -6.26 -7.28 -21.95
C ALA A 659 -5.47 -8.56 -21.68
N VAL A 660 -6.03 -9.73 -21.99
CA VAL A 660 -5.41 -11.05 -21.73
C VAL A 660 -4.02 -11.18 -22.37
N PRO A 661 -3.74 -10.73 -23.62
CA PRO A 661 -2.41 -10.86 -24.21
C PRO A 661 -1.30 -10.18 -23.40
N GLY A 662 -1.58 -9.01 -22.79
CA GLY A 662 -0.61 -8.28 -21.97
C GLY A 662 -0.31 -9.00 -20.65
N LEU A 663 -1.35 -9.51 -19.96
CA LEU A 663 -1.16 -10.24 -18.71
C LEU A 663 -0.50 -11.61 -18.97
N LYS A 664 -0.84 -12.26 -20.09
CA LYS A 664 -0.19 -13.49 -20.56
C LYS A 664 1.29 -13.25 -20.87
N HIS A 665 1.61 -12.15 -21.55
CA HIS A 665 2.99 -11.76 -21.82
C HIS A 665 3.80 -11.55 -20.53
N LEU A 666 3.29 -10.76 -19.57
CA LEU A 666 3.96 -10.60 -18.27
C LEU A 666 4.15 -11.95 -17.55
N TYR A 667 3.11 -12.79 -17.55
CA TYR A 667 3.18 -14.13 -16.96
C TYR A 667 4.26 -15.00 -17.60
N ASP A 668 4.27 -15.12 -18.93
CA ASP A 668 5.24 -15.95 -19.64
C ASP A 668 6.68 -15.44 -19.45
N SER A 669 6.87 -14.12 -19.33
CA SER A 669 8.17 -13.49 -19.12
C SER A 669 8.77 -13.74 -17.73
N VAL A 670 7.97 -13.88 -16.65
CA VAL A 670 8.52 -14.00 -15.27
C VAL A 670 8.14 -15.28 -14.51
N GLN A 671 7.14 -16.05 -14.95
CA GLN A 671 6.75 -17.34 -14.34
C GLN A 671 6.70 -18.51 -15.34
N GLY A 672 6.20 -18.24 -16.55
CA GLY A 672 5.94 -19.24 -17.58
C GLY A 672 7.16 -19.63 -18.43
N VAL A 673 6.91 -20.06 -19.66
CA VAL A 673 7.96 -20.64 -20.53
C VAL A 673 8.94 -19.63 -21.14
N GLY A 674 8.66 -18.34 -21.07
CA GLY A 674 9.61 -17.28 -21.45
C GLY A 674 10.66 -17.00 -20.39
N SER A 675 10.30 -17.15 -19.11
CA SER A 675 11.14 -16.88 -17.94
C SER A 675 12.45 -17.67 -17.95
N GLU A 676 13.47 -17.07 -17.30
CA GLU A 676 14.73 -17.73 -16.98
C GLU A 676 14.53 -18.72 -15.82
N ASP A 677 14.04 -18.24 -14.68
CA ASP A 677 13.64 -19.04 -13.52
C ASP A 677 12.17 -19.48 -13.65
N ARG A 678 11.97 -20.44 -14.56
CA ARG A 678 10.71 -21.13 -14.90
C ARG A 678 10.10 -21.88 -13.73
N SER A 679 9.54 -21.11 -12.80
CA SER A 679 9.00 -21.54 -11.53
C SER A 679 7.55 -22.02 -11.64
N PHE A 680 6.82 -21.61 -12.69
CA PHE A 680 5.42 -21.96 -12.96
C PHE A 680 4.54 -21.83 -11.70
N ASP A 681 4.69 -20.73 -10.95
CA ASP A 681 3.97 -20.47 -9.71
C ASP A 681 4.27 -21.52 -8.64
N GLY A 682 5.55 -21.84 -8.42
CA GLY A 682 6.10 -22.36 -7.16
C GLY A 682 5.23 -23.37 -6.38
N LEU A 683 4.45 -22.87 -5.42
CA LEU A 683 3.53 -23.65 -4.57
C LEU A 683 2.04 -23.56 -5.00
N HIS A 684 1.75 -22.78 -6.03
CA HIS A 684 0.44 -22.42 -6.54
C HIS A 684 0.16 -22.92 -7.98
N SER A 685 1.11 -23.65 -8.59
CA SER A 685 1.14 -24.09 -10.00
C SER A 685 -0.14 -24.75 -10.56
N MET A 686 -1.04 -25.26 -9.71
CA MET A 686 -2.35 -25.75 -10.17
C MET A 686 -3.23 -24.64 -10.76
N TRP A 687 -3.06 -23.38 -10.31
CA TRP A 687 -3.81 -22.24 -10.82
C TRP A 687 -3.40 -21.94 -12.26
N THR A 688 -2.12 -22.06 -12.59
CA THR A 688 -1.63 -21.94 -13.97
C THR A 688 -2.12 -23.11 -14.82
N ALA A 689 -2.10 -24.34 -14.31
CA ALA A 689 -2.69 -25.47 -15.02
C ALA A 689 -4.20 -25.27 -15.32
N LEU A 690 -4.95 -24.61 -14.43
CA LEU A 690 -6.40 -24.38 -14.59
C LEU A 690 -6.77 -23.15 -15.41
N TYR A 691 -6.06 -22.03 -15.25
CA TYR A 691 -6.51 -20.71 -15.71
C TYR A 691 -5.59 -20.04 -16.74
N TYR A 692 -4.44 -20.61 -17.10
CA TYR A 692 -3.59 -20.05 -18.14
C TYR A 692 -4.34 -20.04 -19.50
N PRO A 693 -4.40 -18.89 -20.21
CA PRO A 693 -5.26 -18.72 -21.37
C PRO A 693 -4.59 -19.27 -22.64
N THR A 694 -4.69 -20.59 -22.83
CA THR A 694 -4.05 -21.34 -23.93
C THR A 694 -4.41 -20.87 -25.35
N THR A 695 -5.54 -20.17 -25.51
CA THR A 695 -6.05 -19.65 -26.79
C THR A 695 -5.74 -18.17 -27.04
N ALA A 696 -5.21 -17.44 -26.05
CA ALA A 696 -4.88 -16.03 -26.18
C ALA A 696 -3.54 -15.81 -26.89
N SER A 697 -3.39 -14.67 -27.56
CA SER A 697 -2.11 -14.30 -28.17
C SER A 697 -1.02 -14.11 -27.10
N PRO A 698 0.21 -14.59 -27.32
CA PRO A 698 1.37 -14.26 -26.48
C PRO A 698 1.99 -12.90 -26.82
N ASP A 699 1.54 -12.22 -27.88
CA ASP A 699 2.08 -10.93 -28.31
C ASP A 699 1.39 -9.78 -27.55
N PRO A 700 2.10 -8.98 -26.74
CA PRO A 700 1.51 -7.83 -26.05
C PRO A 700 1.03 -6.73 -27.01
N ALA A 701 1.44 -6.74 -28.29
CA ALA A 701 0.90 -5.84 -29.29
C ALA A 701 -0.57 -6.14 -29.68
N ASP A 702 -1.09 -7.34 -29.35
CA ASP A 702 -2.51 -7.69 -29.54
C ASP A 702 -3.41 -7.18 -28.39
N VAL A 703 -2.87 -6.43 -27.41
CA VAL A 703 -3.68 -5.75 -26.39
C VAL A 703 -4.58 -4.69 -27.03
N THR A 704 -5.89 -4.87 -26.88
CA THR A 704 -6.94 -3.99 -27.43
C THR A 704 -7.76 -3.28 -26.35
N ALA A 705 -7.59 -3.63 -25.06
CA ALA A 705 -8.25 -2.96 -23.94
C ALA A 705 -7.69 -1.54 -23.73
N PRO A 706 -8.46 -0.45 -23.95
CA PRO A 706 -7.90 0.92 -23.96
C PRO A 706 -7.37 1.43 -22.61
N ALA A 707 -7.72 0.75 -21.51
CA ALA A 707 -7.21 1.08 -20.17
C ALA A 707 -5.79 0.55 -19.93
N ALA A 708 -5.35 -0.51 -20.62
CA ALA A 708 -4.02 -1.11 -20.48
C ALA A 708 -2.88 -0.29 -21.11
N GLY A 709 -3.20 0.74 -21.91
CA GLY A 709 -2.25 1.60 -22.62
C GLY A 709 -2.37 3.08 -22.26
N ARG A 710 -2.94 3.40 -21.09
CA ARG A 710 -3.15 4.77 -20.58
C ARG A 710 -2.82 4.79 -19.09
N ALA A 711 -2.23 5.88 -18.61
CA ALA A 711 -1.90 6.04 -17.19
C ALA A 711 -3.08 5.67 -16.27
N LEU A 712 -2.80 4.82 -15.28
CA LEU A 712 -3.74 4.38 -14.26
C LEU A 712 -3.77 5.43 -13.16
N LEU A 713 -4.90 6.14 -13.02
CA LEU A 713 -5.05 7.27 -12.10
C LEU A 713 -6.26 7.02 -11.20
N ASP A 714 -6.05 6.99 -9.89
CA ASP A 714 -7.08 6.75 -8.87
C ASP A 714 -7.04 7.87 -7.83
N ASP A 715 -7.89 8.88 -8.03
CA ASP A 715 -7.91 10.11 -7.24
C ASP A 715 -8.43 9.91 -5.80
N ASP A 716 -9.27 8.91 -5.56
CA ASP A 716 -9.87 8.65 -4.23
C ASP A 716 -8.85 8.14 -3.19
N PRO A 717 -7.93 7.20 -3.51
CA PRO A 717 -6.76 6.91 -2.68
C PRO A 717 -5.58 7.85 -2.95
N GLY A 718 -5.57 8.53 -4.10
CA GLY A 718 -4.43 9.32 -4.57
C GLY A 718 -3.26 8.42 -4.98
N PHE A 719 -3.50 7.53 -5.94
CA PHE A 719 -2.51 6.57 -6.48
C PHE A 719 -2.42 6.69 -8.00
N TYR A 720 -1.19 6.73 -8.53
CA TYR A 720 -0.93 6.95 -9.95
C TYR A 720 0.17 6.02 -10.45
N ALA A 721 -0.07 5.32 -11.56
CA ALA A 721 0.89 4.44 -12.21
C ALA A 721 0.96 4.70 -13.73
N PHE A 722 2.18 4.82 -14.24
CA PHE A 722 2.49 5.20 -15.62
C PHE A 722 3.42 4.14 -16.23
N ARG A 723 3.13 3.70 -17.47
CA ARG A 723 3.94 2.70 -18.19
C ARG A 723 4.17 3.11 -19.64
N ASN A 724 5.39 2.91 -20.17
CA ASN A 724 5.71 3.32 -21.55
C ASN A 724 5.21 2.31 -22.61
N ARG A 725 5.38 1.00 -22.36
CA ARG A 725 4.97 -0.13 -23.21
C ARG A 725 4.83 -1.41 -22.36
N LEU A 726 4.35 -2.48 -22.99
CA LEU A 726 4.45 -3.87 -22.50
C LEU A 726 5.33 -4.63 -23.49
N ALA A 727 6.58 -4.92 -23.15
CA ALA A 727 7.52 -5.61 -24.05
C ALA A 727 8.58 -6.47 -23.33
N ASP A 728 9.29 -5.93 -22.35
CA ASP A 728 10.47 -6.56 -21.75
C ASP A 728 10.89 -5.88 -20.43
N ALA A 729 12.11 -6.15 -19.94
CA ALA A 729 12.65 -5.58 -18.71
C ALA A 729 13.11 -4.10 -18.87
N ASP A 730 13.16 -3.56 -20.09
CA ASP A 730 13.44 -2.14 -20.31
C ASP A 730 12.19 -1.26 -20.12
N ASP A 731 11.00 -1.87 -20.06
CA ASP A 731 9.73 -1.19 -19.81
C ASP A 731 9.84 -0.24 -18.61
N THR A 732 9.60 1.05 -18.86
CA THR A 732 9.57 2.05 -17.79
C THR A 732 8.22 2.00 -17.10
N VAL A 733 8.27 1.76 -15.79
CA VAL A 733 7.14 1.85 -14.86
C VAL A 733 7.45 2.93 -13.82
N VAL A 734 6.55 3.91 -13.68
CA VAL A 734 6.64 4.97 -12.67
C VAL A 734 5.37 4.96 -11.83
N VAL A 735 5.50 4.97 -10.50
CA VAL A 735 4.40 5.05 -9.54
C VAL A 735 4.57 6.28 -8.64
N THR A 736 3.47 6.92 -8.28
CA THR A 736 3.43 8.08 -7.38
C THR A 736 2.21 7.98 -6.48
N SER A 737 2.40 8.12 -5.18
CA SER A 737 1.31 8.16 -4.20
C SER A 737 1.15 9.57 -3.60
N ASN A 738 -0.08 9.91 -3.22
CA ASN A 738 -0.42 11.10 -2.45
C ASN A 738 -1.12 10.80 -1.12
N ARG A 739 -1.70 9.60 -0.96
CA ARG A 739 -2.38 9.16 0.26
C ARG A 739 -3.54 10.11 0.65
N ASN A 740 -4.59 10.04 -0.17
CA ASN A 740 -5.83 10.83 -0.01
C ASN A 740 -6.87 10.17 0.90
N SER A 741 -6.67 8.91 1.28
CA SER A 741 -7.56 8.17 2.17
C SER A 741 -6.76 7.23 3.07
N GLN A 742 -7.43 6.70 4.10
CA GLN A 742 -6.81 5.89 5.14
C GLN A 742 -7.80 4.87 5.71
N HIS A 743 -7.32 3.65 5.94
CA HIS A 743 -8.04 2.62 6.69
C HIS A 743 -7.11 1.91 7.70
N LYS A 744 -7.68 1.20 8.66
CA LYS A 744 -6.89 0.48 9.68
C LYS A 744 -6.29 -0.82 9.11
N GLY A 745 -5.03 -0.73 8.67
CA GLY A 745 -4.25 -1.84 8.10
C GLY A 745 -2.76 -1.50 8.09
N TRP A 746 -1.98 -2.18 7.25
CA TRP A 746 -0.63 -1.70 6.92
C TRP A 746 -0.68 -0.43 6.05
N SER A 747 0.38 0.38 6.12
CA SER A 747 0.49 1.66 5.40
C SER A 747 1.93 2.13 5.30
N ALA A 748 2.21 3.01 4.34
CA ALA A 748 3.49 3.66 4.15
C ALA A 748 3.40 5.19 4.24
N ALA A 749 4.54 5.81 4.56
CA ALA A 749 4.72 7.25 4.53
C ALA A 749 5.02 7.71 3.10
N GLU A 750 3.99 7.66 2.25
CA GLU A 750 4.11 7.72 0.79
C GLU A 750 3.54 8.98 0.15
N THR A 751 3.21 10.03 0.90
CA THR A 751 2.82 11.33 0.31
C THR A 751 3.98 11.84 -0.56
N PHE A 752 3.70 12.18 -1.83
CA PHE A 752 4.69 12.60 -2.82
C PHE A 752 5.81 11.56 -3.07
N SER A 753 5.53 10.27 -2.88
CA SER A 753 6.46 9.19 -3.23
C SER A 753 6.71 9.11 -4.74
N LEU A 754 7.85 8.55 -5.13
CA LEU A 754 8.17 8.20 -6.51
C LEU A 754 8.83 6.82 -6.51
N SER A 755 8.16 5.79 -7.04
CA SER A 755 8.82 4.53 -7.39
C SER A 755 9.04 4.48 -8.90
N TRP A 756 10.21 4.01 -9.35
CA TRP A 756 10.58 4.01 -10.76
C TRP A 756 11.49 2.83 -11.09
N MET A 757 11.06 1.99 -12.03
CA MET A 757 11.84 0.95 -12.71
C MET A 757 11.90 1.21 -14.22
N GLY A 758 12.99 0.80 -14.88
CA GLY A 758 13.12 0.82 -16.35
C GLY A 758 14.57 0.61 -16.79
N HIS A 759 14.80 0.13 -18.01
CA HIS A 759 16.11 -0.32 -18.49
C HIS A 759 16.79 -1.33 -17.55
N GLY A 760 16.04 -2.35 -17.11
CA GLY A 760 16.54 -3.34 -16.16
C GLY A 760 16.79 -2.83 -14.73
N THR A 761 16.68 -1.52 -14.45
CA THR A 761 17.13 -0.88 -13.20
C THR A 761 15.99 -0.22 -12.40
N THR A 762 16.06 -0.29 -11.06
CA THR A 762 15.20 0.44 -10.12
C THR A 762 15.86 1.77 -9.72
N TRP A 763 15.46 2.84 -10.39
CA TRP A 763 15.97 4.20 -10.19
C TRP A 763 15.45 4.87 -8.91
N ALA A 764 14.25 4.47 -8.45
CA ALA A 764 13.64 5.00 -7.24
C ALA A 764 12.84 3.92 -6.50
N GLY A 765 13.30 3.57 -5.30
CA GLY A 765 12.67 2.63 -4.38
C GLY A 765 12.00 3.30 -3.17
N GLN A 766 11.23 2.51 -2.42
CA GLN A 766 10.47 2.91 -1.24
C GLN A 766 10.82 2.02 -0.04
N GLY A 767 10.70 2.57 1.17
CA GLY A 767 11.14 1.87 2.39
C GLY A 767 10.20 0.77 2.89
N GLY A 768 9.00 0.63 2.31
CA GLY A 768 7.99 -0.35 2.70
C GLY A 768 7.63 -0.25 4.19
N LYS A 769 8.04 -1.23 5.00
CA LYS A 769 7.81 -1.27 6.46
C LYS A 769 8.83 -0.44 7.28
N SER A 770 9.78 0.24 6.64
CA SER A 770 10.92 0.92 7.27
C SER A 770 10.60 2.34 7.77
N ALA A 771 9.58 2.46 8.63
CA ALA A 771 9.08 3.74 9.14
C ALA A 771 10.08 4.54 10.02
N THR A 772 11.23 3.96 10.40
CA THR A 772 12.29 4.64 11.17
C THR A 772 13.55 4.95 10.34
N SER A 773 13.51 4.72 9.03
CA SER A 773 14.66 4.84 8.13
C SER A 773 14.35 5.78 6.96
N PRO A 774 14.22 7.09 7.18
CA PRO A 774 13.82 8.06 6.14
C PRO A 774 14.73 8.03 4.90
N GLN A 775 15.99 7.61 5.02
CA GLN A 775 16.94 7.53 3.91
C GLN A 775 16.64 6.45 2.86
N VAL A 776 15.78 5.46 3.13
CA VAL A 776 15.42 4.40 2.15
C VAL A 776 14.15 4.69 1.33
N TRP A 777 13.67 5.93 1.34
CA TRP A 777 12.44 6.35 0.65
C TRP A 777 12.76 7.33 -0.47
N SER A 778 12.15 7.20 -1.65
CA SER A 778 12.27 8.19 -2.73
C SER A 778 11.07 9.15 -2.68
N LYS A 779 11.24 10.29 -1.98
CA LYS A 779 10.20 11.28 -1.68
C LYS A 779 10.79 12.56 -1.04
N PRO A 780 9.99 13.62 -0.82
CA PRO A 780 10.34 14.73 0.07
C PRO A 780 10.28 14.36 1.56
N LEU A 781 11.04 15.08 2.40
CA LEU A 781 11.01 14.98 3.87
C LEU A 781 10.96 16.39 4.50
N VAL A 782 10.38 16.48 5.70
CA VAL A 782 10.40 17.70 6.54
C VAL A 782 11.30 17.43 7.75
N ASP A 783 12.31 18.27 7.97
CA ASP A 783 13.42 18.12 8.93
C ASP A 783 14.21 16.80 8.83
N GLY A 784 14.02 16.03 7.75
CA GLY A 784 14.54 14.68 7.56
C GLY A 784 13.68 13.57 8.14
N ALA A 785 12.45 13.88 8.56
CA ALA A 785 11.46 12.91 9.00
C ALA A 785 10.49 12.54 7.87
N LEU A 786 9.94 11.32 7.98
CA LEU A 786 8.72 10.92 7.28
C LEU A 786 7.51 11.57 7.96
N GLU A 787 6.35 11.54 7.30
CA GLU A 787 5.08 12.01 7.87
C GLU A 787 4.81 11.39 9.26
N PRO A 788 4.15 12.11 10.19
CA PRO A 788 3.86 11.62 11.53
C PRO A 788 3.14 10.26 11.54
N TYR A 789 3.71 9.30 12.27
CA TYR A 789 3.25 7.92 12.35
C TYR A 789 2.97 7.52 13.80
N ALA A 790 1.80 6.94 14.10
CA ALA A 790 1.46 6.55 15.48
C ALA A 790 1.92 5.13 15.81
N ASN A 791 1.62 4.13 14.97
CA ASN A 791 2.23 2.78 14.98
C ASN A 791 1.84 1.98 13.73
N GLN A 792 2.29 0.73 13.62
CA GLN A 792 2.06 -0.14 12.46
C GLN A 792 0.60 -0.43 12.06
N TYR A 793 -0.39 0.06 12.81
CA TYR A 793 -1.83 0.01 12.47
C TYR A 793 -2.58 1.35 12.65
N GLU A 794 -1.95 2.39 13.23
CA GLU A 794 -2.49 3.77 13.24
C GLU A 794 -1.49 4.63 12.48
N THR A 795 -1.90 4.98 11.27
CA THR A 795 -1.03 5.12 10.11
C THR A 795 -0.57 6.57 9.90
N VAL A 796 0.12 6.84 8.79
CA VAL A 796 0.16 8.21 8.23
C VAL A 796 -1.28 8.64 7.92
N ARG A 797 -1.56 9.93 8.09
CA ARG A 797 -2.83 10.58 7.72
C ARG A 797 -3.23 10.24 6.28
N GLY A 798 -4.53 10.10 6.03
CA GLY A 798 -5.11 10.04 4.69
C GLY A 798 -5.84 11.34 4.39
N GLU A 799 -5.13 12.46 4.45
CA GLU A 799 -5.69 13.81 4.34
C GLU A 799 -5.08 14.57 3.13
N GLY A 800 -4.29 13.88 2.30
CA GLY A 800 -3.86 14.36 0.99
C GLY A 800 -5.04 14.55 0.03
N ARG A 801 -4.86 15.36 -1.02
CA ARG A 801 -5.93 15.70 -1.95
C ARG A 801 -5.41 15.83 -3.38
N THR A 802 -6.11 15.22 -4.33
CA THR A 802 -5.89 15.50 -5.76
C THR A 802 -6.50 16.85 -6.12
N LEU A 803 -5.70 17.71 -6.75
CA LEU A 803 -6.15 18.98 -7.32
C LEU A 803 -6.41 18.84 -8.83
N ALA A 804 -5.64 17.99 -9.51
CA ALA A 804 -5.94 17.44 -10.84
C ALA A 804 -5.11 16.18 -11.12
N SER A 805 -5.66 15.22 -11.88
CA SER A 805 -4.89 14.16 -12.55
C SER A 805 -5.33 14.03 -14.01
N ARG A 806 -4.42 13.69 -14.93
CA ARG A 806 -4.71 13.54 -16.38
C ARG A 806 -3.78 12.53 -17.05
N ALA A 807 -4.35 11.51 -17.69
CA ALA A 807 -3.62 10.64 -18.61
C ALA A 807 -3.48 11.32 -19.98
N PHE A 808 -2.29 11.28 -20.58
CA PHE A 808 -2.08 11.81 -21.92
C PHE A 808 -2.65 10.88 -23.02
N GLU A 809 -2.94 11.42 -24.20
CA GLU A 809 -3.35 10.62 -25.35
C GLU A 809 -2.13 10.02 -26.06
N GLY A 810 -2.22 8.75 -26.47
CA GLY A 810 -1.19 8.06 -27.26
C GLY A 810 0.05 7.58 -26.49
N GLN A 811 0.04 7.63 -25.15
CA GLN A 811 1.07 7.08 -24.27
C GLN A 811 0.49 6.78 -22.87
N GLY A 812 1.21 5.98 -22.07
CA GLY A 812 0.85 5.72 -20.67
C GLY A 812 1.38 6.75 -19.66
N GLY A 813 1.85 7.92 -20.09
CA GLY A 813 2.24 9.05 -19.24
C GLY A 813 1.08 10.01 -18.91
N GLY A 814 1.36 11.08 -18.17
CA GLY A 814 0.34 12.02 -17.70
C GLY A 814 0.86 13.19 -16.84
N TYR A 815 -0.09 13.93 -16.26
CA TYR A 815 0.12 15.07 -15.36
C TYR A 815 -0.65 14.90 -14.05
N LEU A 816 -0.04 15.35 -12.95
CA LEU A 816 -0.59 15.36 -11.60
C LEU A 816 -0.43 16.75 -10.97
N HIS A 817 -1.43 17.19 -10.22
CA HIS A 817 -1.38 18.32 -9.31
C HIS A 817 -1.98 17.87 -7.97
N LEU A 818 -1.17 17.90 -6.91
CA LEU A 818 -1.44 17.22 -5.64
C LEU A 818 -1.20 18.16 -4.46
N ASP A 819 -2.01 18.03 -3.43
CA ASP A 819 -1.86 18.67 -2.12
C ASP A 819 -1.58 17.57 -1.08
N GLY A 820 -0.48 17.73 -0.34
CA GLY A 820 -0.05 16.83 0.73
C GLY A 820 0.12 17.55 2.07
N ALA A 821 -0.29 18.81 2.18
CA ALA A 821 0.01 19.70 3.31
C ALA A 821 -0.41 19.10 4.66
N ALA A 822 -1.64 18.58 4.73
CA ALA A 822 -2.17 17.93 5.93
C ALA A 822 -1.41 16.65 6.34
N ASN A 823 -0.90 15.87 5.39
CA ASN A 823 -0.14 14.64 5.66
C ASN A 823 1.26 14.95 6.23
N PHE A 824 1.96 15.93 5.64
CA PHE A 824 3.25 16.39 6.16
C PHE A 824 3.12 17.19 7.47
N GLY A 825 1.99 17.89 7.66
CA GLY A 825 1.69 18.66 8.88
C GLY A 825 2.16 20.11 8.83
N VAL A 826 2.20 20.71 7.64
CA VAL A 826 2.65 22.10 7.36
C VAL A 826 1.56 22.88 6.59
N ASP A 827 1.61 24.21 6.58
CA ASP A 827 0.66 25.09 5.90
C ASP A 827 0.60 24.85 4.37
N ARG A 828 1.71 24.44 3.74
CA ARG A 828 1.77 24.13 2.30
C ARG A 828 2.73 22.99 1.98
N ALA A 829 2.23 21.98 1.29
CA ALA A 829 3.00 21.04 0.48
C ALA A 829 2.19 20.73 -0.79
N VAL A 830 2.65 21.21 -1.95
CA VAL A 830 1.98 21.03 -3.24
C VAL A 830 2.95 20.49 -4.28
N ARG A 831 2.54 19.49 -5.05
CA ARG A 831 3.31 18.91 -6.17
C ARG A 831 2.59 19.14 -7.49
N GLU A 832 3.26 19.74 -8.46
CA GLU A 832 2.98 19.51 -9.89
C GLU A 832 3.98 18.49 -10.44
N GLN A 833 3.50 17.45 -11.12
CA GLN A 833 4.36 16.41 -11.72
C GLN A 833 3.89 16.06 -13.13
N VAL A 834 4.82 15.95 -14.08
CA VAL A 834 4.60 15.41 -15.42
C VAL A 834 5.45 14.17 -15.62
N VAL A 835 4.85 13.10 -16.14
CA VAL A 835 5.54 11.89 -16.60
C VAL A 835 5.30 11.77 -18.10
N ASP A 836 6.34 12.03 -18.90
CA ASP A 836 6.28 11.99 -20.37
C ASP A 836 7.07 10.80 -20.93
N LEU A 837 6.32 9.82 -21.45
CA LEU A 837 6.78 8.53 -21.96
C LEU A 837 6.63 8.47 -23.50
N ALA A 838 6.68 9.61 -24.19
CA ALA A 838 6.55 9.68 -25.64
C ALA A 838 7.70 8.93 -26.36
N ALA A 839 7.36 7.84 -27.05
CA ALA A 839 8.30 6.96 -27.75
C ALA A 839 9.07 7.63 -28.91
N GLY A 840 10.15 6.99 -29.36
CA GLY A 840 10.98 7.45 -30.49
C GLY A 840 11.97 8.57 -30.13
N ARG A 841 12.50 8.52 -28.92
CA ARG A 841 13.35 9.54 -28.28
C ARG A 841 14.65 8.92 -27.75
N THR A 842 15.60 9.75 -27.30
CA THR A 842 16.82 9.25 -26.63
C THR A 842 16.53 8.86 -25.18
N SER A 843 15.61 9.58 -24.54
CA SER A 843 15.05 9.26 -23.22
C SER A 843 13.65 8.67 -23.39
N GLU A 844 13.47 7.40 -23.01
CA GLU A 844 12.17 6.72 -23.06
C GLU A 844 11.21 7.24 -21.97
N ALA A 845 11.75 7.86 -20.93
CA ALA A 845 11.00 8.49 -19.85
C ALA A 845 11.64 9.80 -19.37
N LEU A 846 10.79 10.81 -19.18
CA LEU A 846 11.11 12.11 -18.59
C LEU A 846 10.11 12.38 -17.46
N VAL A 847 10.60 12.52 -16.23
CA VAL A 847 9.80 12.89 -15.05
C VAL A 847 10.19 14.30 -14.63
N VAL A 848 9.22 15.20 -14.59
CA VAL A 848 9.41 16.59 -14.15
C VAL A 848 8.57 16.82 -12.91
N VAL A 849 9.18 17.41 -11.88
CA VAL A 849 8.56 17.69 -10.58
C VAL A 849 8.79 19.16 -10.20
N HIS A 850 7.72 19.84 -9.79
CA HIS A 850 7.78 21.06 -9.00
C HIS A 850 7.07 20.80 -7.67
N ASP A 851 7.86 20.62 -6.60
CA ASP A 851 7.37 20.51 -5.22
C ASP A 851 7.52 21.86 -4.52
N SER A 852 6.43 22.39 -3.99
CA SER A 852 6.31 23.73 -3.41
C SER A 852 5.88 23.61 -1.95
N PHE A 853 6.79 23.92 -1.03
CA PHE A 853 6.61 23.81 0.42
C PHE A 853 6.66 25.17 1.11
N ALA A 854 5.86 25.36 2.17
CA ALA A 854 5.98 26.47 3.11
C ALA A 854 5.34 26.14 4.47
N ASP A 855 5.83 26.77 5.54
CA ASP A 855 5.18 26.77 6.87
C ASP A 855 5.35 28.13 7.58
N ASP A 856 4.75 28.33 8.76
CA ASP A 856 4.92 29.55 9.57
C ASP A 856 6.24 29.58 10.38
N VAL A 857 7.07 28.54 10.24
CA VAL A 857 8.40 28.37 10.83
C VAL A 857 9.45 27.89 9.83
N GLU A 858 10.73 28.11 10.16
CA GLU A 858 11.87 27.62 9.38
C GLU A 858 12.09 26.10 9.58
N HIS A 859 12.15 25.35 8.47
CA HIS A 859 12.45 23.92 8.44
C HIS A 859 13.71 23.63 7.60
N ARG A 860 14.27 22.42 7.75
CA ARG A 860 15.06 21.80 6.68
C ARG A 860 14.13 21.00 5.77
N TRP A 861 14.02 21.42 4.53
CA TRP A 861 13.29 20.69 3.50
C TRP A 861 14.27 19.78 2.75
N ASP A 862 13.93 18.50 2.59
CA ASP A 862 14.71 17.57 1.76
C ASP A 862 13.85 17.03 0.61
N TRP A 863 14.48 16.73 -0.53
CA TRP A 863 13.95 15.92 -1.62
C TRP A 863 14.99 14.84 -1.97
N GLN A 864 14.60 13.58 -2.16
CA GLN A 864 15.57 12.49 -2.33
C GLN A 864 15.11 11.33 -3.22
N LEU A 865 16.09 10.63 -3.79
CA LEU A 865 15.95 9.35 -4.50
C LEU A 865 16.82 8.28 -3.85
N ARG A 866 16.26 7.07 -3.69
CA ARG A 866 16.96 5.85 -3.30
C ARG A 866 16.93 4.86 -4.47
N PRO A 867 17.97 4.75 -5.30
CA PRO A 867 18.07 3.66 -6.26
C PRO A 867 18.36 2.33 -5.55
N GLU A 868 18.28 1.22 -6.28
CA GLU A 868 18.71 -0.09 -5.78
C GLU A 868 20.23 -0.21 -5.63
N ALA A 869 20.67 -1.24 -4.90
CA ALA A 869 22.08 -1.42 -4.55
C ALA A 869 22.91 -1.86 -5.76
N GLY A 870 23.81 -0.99 -6.22
CA GLY A 870 24.69 -1.20 -7.37
C GLY A 870 24.79 0.04 -8.24
N VAL A 871 23.71 0.80 -8.32
CA VAL A 871 23.63 2.09 -9.03
C VAL A 871 24.57 3.10 -8.38
N ALA A 872 25.48 3.67 -9.18
CA ALA A 872 26.42 4.70 -8.75
C ALA A 872 25.75 6.09 -8.78
N ILE A 873 25.98 6.90 -7.74
CA ILE A 873 25.51 8.28 -7.64
C ILE A 873 26.71 9.21 -7.86
N ASP A 874 26.62 10.11 -8.84
CA ASP A 874 27.59 11.19 -9.07
C ASP A 874 26.91 12.55 -8.93
N VAL A 875 27.56 13.51 -8.27
CA VAL A 875 27.02 14.85 -7.99
C VAL A 875 28.07 15.89 -8.35
N ALA A 876 27.69 16.85 -9.19
CA ALA A 876 28.62 17.85 -9.71
C ALA A 876 28.81 19.02 -8.72
N ASP A 877 30.04 19.21 -8.21
CA ASP A 877 30.43 20.37 -7.38
C ASP A 877 30.00 21.72 -7.99
N ALA A 878 30.06 21.81 -9.32
CA ALA A 878 29.60 22.94 -10.13
C ALA A 878 29.35 22.46 -11.57
N PRO A 879 28.12 22.04 -11.94
CA PRO A 879 27.82 21.60 -13.29
C PRO A 879 28.01 22.73 -14.31
N ALA A 880 28.62 22.43 -15.45
CA ALA A 880 28.72 23.40 -16.54
C ALA A 880 27.34 23.63 -17.18
N ALA A 881 27.15 24.77 -17.85
CA ALA A 881 25.86 25.13 -18.44
C ALA A 881 25.38 24.07 -19.43
N GLY A 882 24.25 23.42 -19.13
CA GLY A 882 23.67 22.33 -19.91
C GLY A 882 23.95 20.91 -19.37
N GLU A 883 24.90 20.74 -18.44
CA GLU A 883 25.18 19.46 -17.78
C GLU A 883 24.10 19.12 -16.72
N PRO A 884 23.92 17.84 -16.36
CA PRO A 884 23.13 17.46 -15.20
C PRO A 884 23.81 17.87 -13.88
N THR A 885 23.00 18.16 -12.87
CA THR A 885 23.45 18.41 -11.48
C THR A 885 23.92 17.12 -10.81
N PHE A 886 23.26 16.01 -11.12
CA PHE A 886 23.63 14.68 -10.65
C PHE A 886 23.31 13.62 -11.71
N THR A 887 23.95 12.46 -11.61
CA THR A 887 23.55 11.26 -12.36
C THR A 887 23.40 10.06 -11.43
N LEU A 888 22.47 9.17 -11.77
CA LEU A 888 22.46 7.79 -11.30
C LEU A 888 22.86 6.91 -12.48
N THR A 889 23.83 6.00 -12.32
CA THR A 889 24.32 5.13 -13.41
C THR A 889 24.32 3.66 -12.97
N ASP A 890 23.74 2.76 -13.77
CA ASP A 890 23.72 1.32 -13.50
C ASP A 890 24.97 0.58 -14.02
N GLU A 891 25.00 -0.75 -13.93
CA GLU A 891 26.18 -1.54 -14.32
C GLU A 891 26.37 -1.72 -15.83
N ASP A 892 25.29 -1.60 -16.62
CA ASP A 892 25.34 -1.58 -18.09
C ASP A 892 25.66 -0.18 -18.66
N GLY A 893 25.52 0.87 -17.85
CA GLY A 893 25.85 2.25 -18.19
C GLY A 893 24.67 3.08 -18.67
N THR A 894 23.44 2.65 -18.40
CA THR A 894 22.25 3.52 -18.49
C THR A 894 22.36 4.61 -17.43
N VAL A 895 21.94 5.83 -17.78
CA VAL A 895 22.04 7.00 -16.89
C VAL A 895 20.67 7.63 -16.67
N LEU A 896 20.25 7.76 -15.40
CA LEU A 896 19.30 8.78 -15.01
C LEU A 896 20.03 10.11 -14.86
N SER A 897 19.71 11.07 -15.72
CA SER A 897 20.24 12.44 -15.68
C SER A 897 19.30 13.34 -14.89
N GLY A 898 19.81 14.01 -13.86
CA GLY A 898 19.05 14.90 -12.99
C GLY A 898 19.48 16.36 -13.11
N PHE A 899 18.52 17.26 -13.37
CA PHE A 899 18.73 18.71 -13.42
C PHE A 899 17.94 19.38 -12.29
N VAL A 900 18.65 20.07 -11.39
CA VAL A 900 18.05 20.82 -10.28
C VAL A 900 18.06 22.29 -10.63
N LEU A 901 16.86 22.89 -10.67
CA LEU A 901 16.59 24.26 -11.14
C LEU A 901 15.78 25.05 -10.11
N THR A 902 15.92 24.65 -8.84
CA THR A 902 15.41 25.32 -7.64
C THR A 902 15.93 26.77 -7.57
N PRO A 903 15.08 27.79 -7.35
CA PRO A 903 15.52 29.19 -7.32
C PRO A 903 16.34 29.60 -6.07
N THR A 904 16.31 28.79 -5.01
CA THR A 904 17.08 28.97 -3.77
C THR A 904 18.36 28.13 -3.80
N ASP A 905 19.40 28.58 -3.08
CA ASP A 905 20.59 27.77 -2.86
C ASP A 905 20.22 26.42 -2.21
N VAL A 906 20.71 25.33 -2.77
CA VAL A 906 20.47 23.95 -2.31
C VAL A 906 21.77 23.17 -2.18
N GLU A 907 21.86 22.33 -1.15
CA GLU A 907 22.89 21.30 -1.02
C GLU A 907 22.44 20.06 -1.79
N VAL A 908 23.31 19.44 -2.59
CA VAL A 908 23.07 18.15 -3.26
C VAL A 908 24.18 17.18 -2.85
N ALA A 909 23.83 15.98 -2.41
CA ALA A 909 24.77 14.99 -1.89
C ALA A 909 24.32 13.54 -2.09
N ASP A 910 25.26 12.61 -2.17
CA ASP A 910 25.02 11.19 -1.85
C ASP A 910 25.18 10.96 -0.34
N LEU A 911 24.16 10.36 0.27
CA LEU A 911 24.09 9.99 1.68
C LEU A 911 23.85 8.47 1.81
N ASP A 912 24.92 7.68 1.73
CA ASP A 912 24.92 6.21 1.88
C ASP A 912 24.15 5.46 0.77
N GLY A 913 24.26 5.93 -0.48
CA GLY A 913 23.50 5.43 -1.63
C GLY A 913 22.10 6.03 -1.73
N THR A 914 21.90 7.24 -1.19
CA THR A 914 20.67 8.04 -1.30
C THR A 914 21.06 9.42 -1.78
N LEU A 915 20.64 9.78 -3.00
CA LEU A 915 20.73 11.15 -3.46
C LEU A 915 19.77 12.01 -2.64
N ARG A 916 20.26 13.09 -2.03
CA ARG A 916 19.43 14.10 -1.36
C ARG A 916 19.75 15.50 -1.87
N ILE A 917 18.71 16.30 -2.03
CA ILE A 917 18.71 17.74 -2.28
C ILE A 917 18.10 18.39 -1.03
N SER A 918 18.78 19.34 -0.39
CA SER A 918 18.34 19.96 0.87
C SER A 918 18.34 21.49 0.80
N ALA A 919 17.35 22.10 1.44
CA ALA A 919 17.21 23.55 1.63
C ALA A 919 16.87 23.87 3.10
N GLN A 920 17.07 25.11 3.53
CA GLN A 920 16.56 25.63 4.80
C GLN A 920 15.84 26.96 4.60
N GLY A 921 14.71 27.15 5.29
CA GLY A 921 13.89 28.36 5.23
C GLY A 921 12.43 28.11 5.57
N GLU A 922 11.63 29.18 5.61
CA GLU A 922 10.17 29.14 5.79
C GLU A 922 9.44 28.56 4.54
N ALA A 923 10.08 28.56 3.36
CA ALA A 923 9.52 28.04 2.11
C ALA A 923 10.61 27.59 1.11
N VAL A 924 10.26 26.68 0.19
CA VAL A 924 11.11 26.24 -0.94
C VAL A 924 10.28 25.76 -2.13
N ASP A 925 10.81 25.94 -3.35
CA ASP A 925 10.27 25.38 -4.59
C ASP A 925 11.30 24.47 -5.26
N PHE A 926 11.28 23.17 -4.97
CA PHE A 926 12.13 22.18 -5.64
C PHE A 926 11.67 21.98 -7.09
N ARG A 927 12.52 22.34 -8.06
CA ARG A 927 12.22 22.21 -9.49
C ARG A 927 13.22 21.26 -10.13
N ILE A 928 12.74 20.07 -10.48
CA ILE A 928 13.61 18.92 -10.79
C ILE A 928 13.16 18.27 -12.09
N VAL A 929 14.11 17.97 -12.97
CA VAL A 929 13.91 17.25 -14.22
C VAL A 929 14.79 16.00 -14.22
N LEU A 930 14.17 14.84 -14.44
CA LEU A 930 14.80 13.51 -14.42
C LEU A 930 14.59 12.81 -15.78
N ALA A 931 15.64 12.28 -16.39
CA ALA A 931 15.53 11.59 -17.69
C ALA A 931 16.48 10.39 -17.81
N THR A 932 15.96 9.20 -18.14
CA THR A 932 16.77 7.99 -18.39
C THR A 932 17.39 7.99 -19.79
N SER A 933 18.59 7.44 -19.96
CA SER A 933 19.27 7.35 -21.27
C SER A 933 20.29 6.22 -21.30
N THR A 934 20.13 5.29 -22.24
CA THR A 934 21.12 4.24 -22.57
C THR A 934 22.30 4.78 -23.41
N SER A 935 22.27 6.06 -23.79
CA SER A 935 23.34 6.74 -24.55
C SER A 935 24.28 7.57 -23.65
N GLY A 936 24.21 7.38 -22.34
CA GLY A 936 24.94 8.18 -21.34
C GLY A 936 24.21 9.47 -20.94
N PRO A 937 24.87 10.37 -20.17
CA PRO A 937 24.22 11.53 -19.58
C PRO A 937 23.62 12.49 -20.61
N LEU A 938 22.37 12.87 -20.40
CA LEU A 938 21.66 13.85 -21.22
C LEU A 938 22.08 15.28 -20.87
N ARG A 939 21.80 16.20 -21.79
CA ARG A 939 22.09 17.63 -21.63
C ARG A 939 20.82 18.44 -21.79
N THR A 940 20.76 19.54 -21.06
CA THR A 940 19.80 20.62 -21.28
C THR A 940 20.36 21.65 -22.25
N THR A 941 19.48 22.34 -22.97
CA THR A 941 19.78 23.68 -23.49
C THR A 941 18.78 24.69 -22.91
N PRO A 942 19.18 25.96 -22.68
CA PRO A 942 18.27 27.00 -22.24
C PRO A 942 17.14 27.17 -23.25
N GLY A 943 15.95 26.82 -22.82
CA GLY A 943 14.73 27.24 -23.48
C GLY A 943 14.50 28.74 -23.21
N PRO A 944 13.98 29.47 -24.19
CA PRO A 944 13.76 30.90 -24.05
C PRO A 944 12.47 31.17 -23.25
N ASP A 945 12.37 32.35 -22.62
CA ASP A 945 11.50 32.61 -21.45
C ASP A 945 11.82 31.74 -20.21
N GLY A 946 13.04 31.20 -20.10
CA GLY A 946 13.45 30.38 -18.94
C GLY A 946 12.90 28.95 -18.97
N THR A 947 12.31 28.53 -20.10
CA THR A 947 11.99 27.12 -20.36
C THR A 947 13.27 26.28 -20.43
N LEU A 948 13.15 24.96 -20.39
CA LEU A 948 14.26 24.01 -20.47
C LEU A 948 14.04 23.05 -21.63
N VAL A 949 15.08 22.74 -22.41
CA VAL A 949 14.98 21.74 -23.49
C VAL A 949 15.81 20.52 -23.16
N VAL A 950 15.16 19.35 -23.00
CA VAL A 950 15.81 18.04 -22.79
C VAL A 950 15.36 17.11 -23.90
N ASP A 951 16.29 16.56 -24.68
CA ASP A 951 16.00 15.55 -25.71
C ASP A 951 14.83 15.96 -26.66
N GLY A 952 14.85 17.23 -27.06
CA GLY A 952 13.84 17.84 -27.92
C GLY A 952 12.46 18.09 -27.27
N ARG A 953 12.28 17.88 -25.97
CA ARG A 953 11.08 18.24 -25.20
C ARG A 953 11.27 19.62 -24.57
N VAL A 954 10.33 20.55 -24.80
CA VAL A 954 10.33 21.89 -24.18
C VAL A 954 9.50 21.86 -22.88
N ILE A 955 10.16 22.10 -21.75
CA ILE A 955 9.62 22.07 -20.40
C ILE A 955 9.46 23.50 -19.89
N ASP A 956 8.30 23.83 -19.32
CA ASP A 956 7.99 25.14 -18.72
C ASP A 956 7.75 24.94 -17.23
N LEU A 957 8.78 25.18 -16.41
CA LEU A 957 8.77 24.92 -14.96
C LEU A 957 7.91 25.90 -14.15
N GLU A 958 7.42 26.98 -14.77
CA GLU A 958 6.42 27.87 -14.17
C GLU A 958 4.99 27.44 -14.55
N ARG A 959 4.83 26.44 -15.44
CA ARG A 959 3.56 26.05 -16.07
C ARG A 959 3.52 24.56 -16.46
N LEU A 960 3.70 23.66 -15.49
CA LEU A 960 3.64 22.21 -15.72
C LEU A 960 2.23 21.71 -16.05
N ASP A 961 1.19 22.46 -15.67
CA ASP A 961 -0.21 22.29 -16.11
C ASP A 961 -0.38 22.08 -17.62
N THR A 962 -0.38 20.80 -18.04
CA THR A 962 -0.36 20.35 -19.43
C THR A 962 -1.43 19.30 -19.70
N GLY A 963 -1.95 19.29 -20.93
CA GLY A 963 -2.95 18.31 -21.40
C GLY A 963 -2.40 17.27 -22.37
N ALA A 964 -1.08 17.25 -22.60
CA ALA A 964 -0.38 16.42 -23.56
C ALA A 964 1.12 16.36 -23.21
N PRO A 965 1.89 15.38 -23.77
CA PRO A 965 3.36 15.35 -23.75
C PRO A 965 4.06 16.71 -23.94
N PHE A 966 5.29 16.81 -23.45
CA PHE A 966 6.10 18.00 -23.68
C PHE A 966 6.36 18.15 -25.19
N PRO A 967 6.00 19.30 -25.79
CA PRO A 967 6.02 19.47 -27.22
C PRO A 967 7.45 19.40 -27.77
N ALA A 968 7.67 18.52 -28.74
CA ALA A 968 8.72 18.74 -29.75
C ALA A 968 8.24 19.76 -30.80
N GLU A 969 6.96 19.64 -31.19
CA GLU A 969 6.25 20.50 -32.14
C GLU A 969 4.88 20.89 -31.56
N VAL A 970 4.06 21.60 -32.33
CA VAL A 970 2.83 22.26 -31.85
C VAL A 970 1.72 21.31 -31.35
N PRO A 971 1.04 21.65 -30.23
CA PRO A 971 -0.21 21.01 -29.81
C PRO A 971 -1.33 21.02 -30.88
N ALA A 972 -2.28 20.08 -30.81
CA ALA A 972 -3.47 20.10 -31.65
C ALA A 972 -4.31 21.37 -31.39
N ASP A 973 -4.45 22.23 -32.41
CA ASP A 973 -4.94 23.61 -32.27
C ASP A 973 -6.16 23.95 -33.15
N GLY A 974 -6.73 22.94 -33.82
CA GLY A 974 -7.91 23.11 -34.67
C GLY A 974 -7.65 23.79 -36.02
N ALA A 975 -6.41 24.15 -36.33
CA ALA A 975 -6.01 24.76 -37.60
C ALA A 975 -6.45 23.92 -38.82
N ARG A 976 -6.76 24.61 -39.93
CA ARG A 976 -7.19 23.99 -41.20
C ARG A 976 -6.11 24.01 -42.28
N THR A 977 -5.15 24.92 -42.17
CA THR A 977 -3.95 25.01 -43.01
C THR A 977 -2.75 25.39 -42.16
N ALA A 978 -1.52 25.21 -42.68
CA ALA A 978 -0.32 25.78 -42.07
C ALA A 978 -0.48 27.31 -41.84
N PRO A 979 0.31 27.93 -40.94
CA PRO A 979 0.10 29.33 -40.56
C PRO A 979 0.19 30.28 -41.75
N GLY A 980 -0.46 31.45 -41.62
CA GLY A 980 -0.19 32.54 -42.54
C GLY A 980 1.29 32.98 -42.47
N ARG A 981 1.76 33.65 -43.53
CA ARG A 981 3.15 34.11 -43.57
C ARG A 981 3.32 35.43 -42.81
N GLY A 982 3.94 35.36 -41.63
CA GLY A 982 4.31 36.54 -40.86
C GLY A 982 5.60 37.23 -41.34
N VAL A 983 5.94 38.32 -40.66
CA VAL A 983 7.11 39.17 -40.92
C VAL A 983 7.79 39.55 -39.61
N LEU A 984 9.12 39.55 -39.60
CA LEU A 984 9.92 40.12 -38.51
C LEU A 984 10.21 41.60 -38.73
N SER A 985 10.24 42.36 -37.65
CA SER A 985 10.59 43.78 -37.60
C SER A 985 11.32 44.10 -36.29
N THR A 986 12.02 45.22 -36.23
CA THR A 986 12.77 45.69 -35.06
C THR A 986 12.58 47.19 -34.86
N ASP A 987 12.75 47.68 -33.64
CA ASP A 987 12.79 49.11 -33.30
C ASP A 987 14.21 49.67 -33.03
N GLU A 988 15.28 48.90 -33.30
CA GLU A 988 16.69 49.35 -33.27
C GLU A 988 16.85 50.72 -33.98
N GLY A 989 17.42 51.69 -33.27
CA GLY A 989 17.65 53.05 -33.80
C GLY A 989 16.40 53.92 -33.86
N HIS A 990 15.24 53.40 -33.43
CA HIS A 990 14.01 54.15 -33.19
C HIS A 990 13.64 54.24 -31.71
N ASP A 991 14.20 53.36 -30.87
CA ASP A 991 13.95 53.25 -29.44
C ASP A 991 14.88 54.15 -28.60
N THR A 992 16.21 54.05 -28.75
CA THR A 992 17.21 54.96 -28.16
C THR A 992 17.63 56.07 -29.14
N GLY A 993 17.41 55.86 -30.44
CA GLY A 993 17.96 56.70 -31.51
C GLY A 993 19.43 56.41 -31.84
N LEU A 994 19.98 55.31 -31.30
CA LEU A 994 21.31 54.74 -31.60
C LEU A 994 21.13 53.31 -32.08
N ARG A 995 22.09 52.77 -32.84
CA ARG A 995 22.11 51.35 -33.19
C ARG A 995 23.04 50.62 -32.23
N ASP A 996 22.65 50.59 -30.96
CA ASP A 996 23.49 50.16 -29.84
C ASP A 996 23.40 48.66 -29.54
N GLY A 997 22.62 47.90 -30.32
CA GLY A 997 22.48 46.46 -30.14
C GLY A 997 21.49 46.07 -29.04
N THR A 998 20.61 47.00 -28.67
CA THR A 998 19.49 46.83 -27.73
C THR A 998 18.20 47.23 -28.44
N PHE A 999 17.28 46.28 -28.66
CA PHE A 999 16.05 46.51 -29.42
C PHE A 999 15.03 45.38 -29.21
N ARG A 1000 13.79 45.59 -29.64
CA ARG A 1000 12.71 44.61 -29.63
C ARG A 1000 12.50 43.99 -31.00
N LEU A 1001 12.79 42.70 -31.12
CA LEU A 1001 12.42 41.88 -32.27
C LEU A 1001 10.92 41.52 -32.17
N THR A 1002 10.12 41.92 -33.16
CA THR A 1002 8.68 41.66 -33.21
C THR A 1002 8.31 40.86 -34.45
N ALA A 1003 7.63 39.73 -34.26
CA ALA A 1003 7.02 38.97 -35.34
C ALA A 1003 5.52 39.28 -35.41
N ASP A 1004 5.06 39.72 -36.58
CA ASP A 1004 3.65 39.99 -36.87
C ASP A 1004 3.09 39.02 -37.91
N LEU A 1005 1.97 38.39 -37.56
CA LEU A 1005 1.11 37.63 -38.46
C LEU A 1005 -0.20 38.40 -38.65
N TRP A 1006 -0.28 39.19 -39.72
CA TRP A 1006 -1.41 40.08 -39.97
C TRP A 1006 -2.68 39.38 -40.50
N TRP A 1007 -2.52 38.21 -41.14
CA TRP A 1007 -3.62 37.47 -41.79
C TRP A 1007 -3.22 36.03 -42.13
N GLY A 1008 -4.21 35.14 -42.10
CA GLY A 1008 -4.06 33.71 -42.33
C GLY A 1008 -4.49 32.88 -41.10
N GLU A 1009 -4.31 31.57 -41.17
CA GLU A 1009 -4.44 30.71 -39.99
C GLU A 1009 -3.34 31.11 -38.98
N ASN A 1010 -3.68 31.18 -37.70
CA ASN A 1010 -2.74 31.51 -36.63
C ASN A 1010 -1.74 30.37 -36.38
N ALA A 1011 -0.67 30.71 -35.67
CA ALA A 1011 0.28 29.76 -35.11
C ALA A 1011 -0.05 29.44 -33.65
N SER A 1012 0.45 28.32 -33.15
CA SER A 1012 0.42 27.99 -31.71
C SER A 1012 1.82 27.83 -31.11
N LEU A 1013 2.86 27.84 -31.95
CA LEU A 1013 4.25 28.05 -31.57
C LEU A 1013 4.91 28.96 -32.61
N VAL A 1014 5.84 29.80 -32.18
CA VAL A 1014 6.84 30.44 -33.04
C VAL A 1014 8.24 29.99 -32.58
N ARG A 1015 9.15 29.76 -33.52
CA ARG A 1015 10.59 29.63 -33.28
C ARG A 1015 11.31 30.79 -33.98
N LEU A 1016 12.28 31.43 -33.33
CA LEU A 1016 13.07 32.57 -33.84
C LEU A 1016 14.56 32.24 -33.72
N TYR A 1017 15.36 32.74 -34.65
CA TYR A 1017 16.80 32.46 -34.75
C TYR A 1017 17.59 33.74 -35.04
N GLU A 1018 18.84 33.78 -34.57
CA GLU A 1018 19.83 34.81 -34.90
C GLU A 1018 20.98 34.19 -35.68
N ASN A 1019 21.24 34.66 -36.89
CA ASN A 1019 22.29 34.17 -37.80
C ASN A 1019 22.21 32.66 -38.16
N GLY A 1020 21.17 31.96 -37.71
CA GLY A 1020 20.97 30.51 -37.87
C GLY A 1020 20.81 29.77 -36.54
N GLU A 1021 21.32 30.34 -35.45
CA GLU A 1021 21.26 29.75 -34.10
C GLU A 1021 19.94 30.10 -33.38
N PRO A 1022 19.37 29.22 -32.53
CA PRO A 1022 18.14 29.50 -31.80
C PRO A 1022 18.23 30.75 -30.92
N LEU A 1023 17.22 31.62 -31.02
CA LEU A 1023 17.08 32.85 -30.23
C LEU A 1023 15.87 32.81 -29.31
N ALA A 1024 14.71 32.42 -29.82
CA ALA A 1024 13.47 32.36 -29.04
C ALA A 1024 12.49 31.30 -29.54
N VAL A 1025 11.57 30.90 -28.68
CA VAL A 1025 10.50 29.93 -28.90
C VAL A 1025 9.35 30.37 -27.99
N ARG A 1026 8.14 30.51 -28.52
CA ARG A 1026 6.98 30.98 -27.73
C ARG A 1026 5.77 30.14 -28.07
N ARG A 1027 5.07 29.62 -27.07
CA ARG A 1027 3.67 29.20 -27.23
C ARG A 1027 2.84 30.45 -27.55
N LEU A 1028 1.90 30.32 -28.48
CA LEU A 1028 0.99 31.38 -28.87
C LEU A 1028 -0.44 30.87 -28.74
N THR A 1029 -1.38 31.71 -28.31
CA THR A 1029 -2.81 31.37 -28.38
C THR A 1029 -3.32 31.65 -29.80
N PRO A 1030 -3.81 30.66 -30.55
CA PRO A 1030 -4.39 30.88 -31.87
C PRO A 1030 -5.76 31.54 -31.74
N ALA A 1031 -5.99 32.59 -32.54
CA ALA A 1031 -7.20 33.40 -32.52
C ALA A 1031 -7.73 33.72 -33.94
N THR A 1032 -7.50 32.83 -34.92
CA THR A 1032 -7.92 33.02 -36.32
C THR A 1032 -9.38 33.47 -36.42
N PRO A 1033 -9.71 34.57 -37.14
CA PRO A 1033 -8.88 35.30 -38.11
C PRO A 1033 -8.20 36.56 -37.56
N ALA A 1034 -8.03 36.70 -36.25
CA ALA A 1034 -7.31 37.83 -35.67
C ALA A 1034 -5.83 37.83 -36.09
N ALA A 1035 -5.24 39.03 -36.13
CA ALA A 1035 -3.79 39.19 -36.27
C ALA A 1035 -3.09 38.76 -34.97
N GLN A 1036 -1.96 38.09 -35.10
CA GLN A 1036 -1.19 37.52 -34.00
C GLN A 1036 0.18 38.18 -33.95
N ARG A 1037 0.58 38.66 -32.76
CA ARG A 1037 1.84 39.39 -32.53
C ARG A 1037 2.60 38.75 -31.38
N VAL A 1038 3.92 38.76 -31.49
CA VAL A 1038 4.85 38.33 -30.45
C VAL A 1038 6.12 39.18 -30.53
N SER A 1039 6.69 39.52 -29.38
CA SER A 1039 7.91 40.33 -29.28
C SER A 1039 8.90 39.69 -28.33
N VAL A 1040 10.19 39.88 -28.60
CA VAL A 1040 11.33 39.43 -27.80
C VAL A 1040 12.34 40.57 -27.74
N ASP A 1041 12.77 40.94 -26.55
CA ASP A 1041 13.78 41.98 -26.35
C ASP A 1041 15.18 41.36 -26.52
N VAL A 1042 16.03 42.02 -27.32
CA VAL A 1042 17.39 41.64 -27.68
C VAL A 1042 18.32 42.72 -27.13
N ALA A 1043 19.48 42.33 -26.58
CA ALA A 1043 20.41 43.26 -25.94
C ALA A 1043 21.87 42.83 -26.09
N GLY A 1044 22.79 43.77 -25.87
CA GLY A 1044 24.23 43.50 -25.73
C GLY A 1044 24.90 42.96 -26.99
N ARG A 1045 24.36 43.25 -28.17
CA ARG A 1045 25.02 42.91 -29.44
C ARG A 1045 26.13 43.93 -29.73
N PRO A 1046 27.39 43.52 -29.97
CA PRO A 1046 28.45 44.43 -30.41
C PRO A 1046 28.25 44.87 -31.87
N ASP A 1047 29.03 45.86 -32.33
CA ASP A 1047 28.96 46.38 -33.70
C ASP A 1047 29.11 45.25 -34.74
N GLY A 1048 28.10 45.10 -35.61
CA GLY A 1048 27.95 43.90 -36.43
C GLY A 1048 26.65 43.82 -37.20
N ARG A 1049 26.49 42.75 -37.98
CA ARG A 1049 25.34 42.52 -38.86
C ARG A 1049 24.63 41.21 -38.48
N TYR A 1050 23.43 41.32 -37.94
CA TYR A 1050 22.67 40.22 -37.35
C TYR A 1050 21.43 39.94 -38.21
N THR A 1051 21.25 38.69 -38.63
CA THR A 1051 20.12 38.28 -39.48
C THR A 1051 19.14 37.44 -38.67
N TYR A 1052 17.99 38.01 -38.37
CA TYR A 1052 16.93 37.36 -37.62
C TYR A 1052 15.97 36.63 -38.55
N THR A 1053 15.77 35.34 -38.28
CA THR A 1053 14.84 34.49 -39.00
C THR A 1053 13.87 33.85 -38.00
N GLY A 1054 12.91 33.08 -38.50
CA GLY A 1054 12.00 32.34 -37.65
C GLY A 1054 10.93 31.62 -38.45
N GLU A 1055 10.11 30.88 -37.74
CA GLU A 1055 9.03 30.07 -38.30
C GLU A 1055 7.82 30.08 -37.36
N LEU A 1056 6.65 30.18 -37.98
CA LEU A 1056 5.34 30.02 -37.35
C LEU A 1056 4.92 28.58 -37.57
N VAL A 1057 4.46 27.91 -36.51
CA VAL A 1057 4.04 26.51 -36.54
C VAL A 1057 2.60 26.39 -36.05
N ASN A 1058 1.79 25.57 -36.70
CA ASN A 1058 0.48 25.10 -36.19
C ASN A 1058 0.31 23.59 -36.45
N SER A 1059 -0.79 22.98 -36.01
CA SER A 1059 -1.05 21.52 -36.19
C SER A 1059 -1.18 21.05 -37.65
N ARG A 1060 -1.03 21.96 -38.62
CA ARG A 1060 -1.03 21.69 -40.07
C ARG A 1060 0.29 22.07 -40.76
N GLY A 1061 1.33 22.39 -39.99
CA GLY A 1061 2.71 22.53 -40.45
C GLY A 1061 3.34 23.88 -40.16
N THR A 1062 4.45 24.14 -40.85
CA THR A 1062 5.38 25.24 -40.56
C THR A 1062 5.46 26.23 -41.71
N THR A 1063 5.43 27.53 -41.40
CA THR A 1063 5.58 28.63 -42.36
C THR A 1063 6.68 29.59 -41.90
N PRO A 1064 7.76 29.79 -42.69
CA PRO A 1064 8.85 30.68 -42.32
C PRO A 1064 8.41 32.15 -42.32
N LEU A 1065 8.80 32.86 -41.26
CA LEU A 1065 8.70 34.31 -41.16
C LEU A 1065 9.55 34.98 -42.24
N SER A 1066 9.12 36.16 -42.69
CA SER A 1066 9.98 37.00 -43.52
C SER A 1066 11.09 37.60 -42.63
N PRO A 1067 12.38 37.36 -42.92
CA PRO A 1067 13.47 37.72 -42.01
C PRO A 1067 13.78 39.22 -42.02
N VAL A 1068 14.45 39.68 -40.97
CA VAL A 1068 14.96 41.05 -40.82
C VAL A 1068 16.47 41.02 -40.56
N THR A 1069 17.21 42.00 -41.07
CA THR A 1069 18.62 42.21 -40.67
C THR A 1069 18.72 43.49 -39.84
N VAL A 1070 19.40 43.40 -38.72
CA VAL A 1070 19.87 44.54 -37.93
C VAL A 1070 21.35 44.78 -38.21
N GLU A 1071 21.73 46.05 -38.33
CA GLU A 1071 23.13 46.49 -38.38
C GLU A 1071 23.38 47.39 -37.18
N VAL A 1072 24.11 46.85 -36.20
CA VAL A 1072 24.56 47.51 -34.97
C VAL A 1072 25.81 48.32 -35.29
N THR A 1073 25.85 49.60 -34.91
CA THR A 1073 26.93 50.53 -35.28
C THR A 1073 27.36 51.50 -34.17
N ASP A 1074 26.68 51.48 -33.04
CA ASP A 1074 26.85 52.41 -31.92
C ASP A 1074 26.98 51.66 -30.57
N ALA A 1075 27.33 50.37 -30.55
CA ALA A 1075 27.36 49.59 -29.31
C ALA A 1075 28.54 49.97 -28.38
N ALA A 1076 29.70 50.27 -28.97
CA ALA A 1076 30.83 50.82 -28.22
C ALA A 1076 30.52 52.24 -27.70
N PRO A 1077 31.17 52.72 -26.62
CA PRO A 1077 30.80 54.00 -26.04
C PRO A 1077 30.99 55.19 -26.99
N GLY A 1078 30.08 56.17 -26.92
CA GLY A 1078 30.21 57.42 -27.66
C GLY A 1078 31.44 58.20 -27.22
N ARG A 1079 32.11 58.89 -28.17
CA ARG A 1079 33.34 59.63 -27.89
C ARG A 1079 33.08 60.83 -26.97
N PRO A 1080 33.72 60.93 -25.80
CA PRO A 1080 33.54 62.07 -24.89
C PRO A 1080 34.35 63.30 -25.32
N VAL A 1081 33.85 64.47 -24.93
CA VAL A 1081 34.56 65.75 -25.03
C VAL A 1081 35.28 66.01 -23.71
N LEU A 1082 36.61 66.18 -23.76
CA LEU A 1082 37.44 66.45 -22.60
C LEU A 1082 37.65 67.98 -22.43
N SER A 1083 37.50 68.48 -21.20
CA SER A 1083 37.65 69.91 -20.86
C SER A 1083 38.27 70.13 -19.47
N HIS A 1084 38.71 71.36 -19.17
CA HIS A 1084 39.28 71.78 -17.88
C HIS A 1084 38.81 73.19 -17.49
N ASP A 1085 38.91 73.53 -16.20
CA ASP A 1085 38.66 74.88 -15.66
C ASP A 1085 39.93 75.65 -15.20
N ASP A 1086 41.13 75.10 -15.42
CA ASP A 1086 42.43 75.82 -15.30
C ASP A 1086 42.43 77.07 -16.21
N HIS A 1087 42.21 78.26 -15.64
CA HIS A 1087 42.04 79.52 -16.38
C HIS A 1087 43.11 80.56 -16.02
N ASP A 1088 43.67 80.48 -14.81
CA ASP A 1088 44.84 81.21 -14.34
C ASP A 1088 46.16 80.51 -14.74
N GLY A 1089 46.17 79.17 -14.79
CA GLY A 1089 47.34 78.36 -15.14
C GLY A 1089 48.16 77.94 -13.93
N ASP A 1090 47.54 77.71 -12.77
CA ASP A 1090 48.23 77.44 -11.50
C ASP A 1090 48.57 75.95 -11.27
N GLY A 1091 47.86 75.05 -11.95
CA GLY A 1091 48.05 73.59 -11.87
C GLY A 1091 47.00 72.84 -11.04
N THR A 1092 45.97 73.51 -10.53
CA THR A 1092 44.89 72.93 -9.71
C THR A 1092 43.52 73.12 -10.39
N PHE A 1093 42.92 72.04 -10.90
CA PHE A 1093 41.71 72.12 -11.72
C PHE A 1093 40.91 70.80 -11.80
N THR A 1094 39.67 70.88 -12.29
CA THR A 1094 38.83 69.73 -12.59
C THR A 1094 38.84 69.41 -14.08
N LEU A 1095 39.36 68.23 -14.45
CA LEU A 1095 39.09 67.62 -15.76
C LEU A 1095 37.66 67.10 -15.80
N ARG A 1096 36.96 67.36 -16.92
CA ARG A 1096 35.60 66.91 -17.16
C ARG A 1096 35.51 66.23 -18.52
N ALA A 1097 35.08 64.99 -18.52
CA ALA A 1097 34.80 64.18 -19.69
C ALA A 1097 33.29 64.14 -19.89
N ASP A 1098 32.77 64.91 -20.84
CA ASP A 1098 31.34 65.00 -21.15
C ASP A 1098 31.01 64.22 -22.42
N LEU A 1099 30.28 63.11 -22.26
CA LEU A 1099 29.64 62.38 -23.34
C LEU A 1099 28.22 62.92 -23.52
N TRP A 1100 28.01 63.74 -24.55
CA TRP A 1100 26.74 64.45 -24.76
C TRP A 1100 25.66 63.63 -25.49
N TRP A 1101 26.07 62.68 -26.33
CA TRP A 1101 25.21 61.77 -27.10
C TRP A 1101 26.04 60.57 -27.59
N GLY A 1102 25.40 59.42 -27.73
CA GLY A 1102 26.06 58.13 -27.99
C GLY A 1102 25.93 57.16 -26.82
N THR A 1103 26.26 55.89 -27.05
CA THR A 1103 26.11 54.83 -26.05
C THR A 1103 26.99 55.08 -24.85
N ASN A 1104 26.43 54.84 -23.67
CA ASN A 1104 27.11 55.12 -22.42
C ASN A 1104 28.18 54.06 -22.10
N ALA A 1105 29.19 54.50 -21.36
CA ALA A 1105 30.22 53.64 -20.78
C ALA A 1105 29.77 53.06 -19.43
N THR A 1106 30.41 51.97 -19.01
CA THR A 1106 30.33 51.43 -17.64
C THR A 1106 31.59 51.72 -16.83
N SER A 1107 32.67 52.19 -17.45
CA SER A 1107 33.88 52.66 -16.74
C SER A 1107 34.66 53.72 -17.52
N TYR A 1108 35.58 54.41 -16.84
CA TYR A 1108 36.49 55.39 -17.41
C TYR A 1108 37.93 55.26 -16.90
N ARG A 1109 38.88 55.77 -17.70
CA ARG A 1109 40.27 56.00 -17.30
C ARG A 1109 40.79 57.32 -17.87
N PHE A 1110 41.26 58.22 -17.02
CA PHE A 1110 42.04 59.39 -17.40
C PHE A 1110 43.53 59.05 -17.49
N LEU A 1111 44.15 59.47 -18.59
CA LEU A 1111 45.58 59.37 -18.86
C LEU A 1111 46.20 60.77 -18.90
N ARG A 1112 47.38 60.96 -18.30
CA ARG A 1112 48.26 62.13 -18.45
C ARG A 1112 49.58 61.68 -19.07
N ASP A 1113 49.95 62.26 -20.21
CA ASP A 1113 51.19 61.98 -20.94
C ASP A 1113 51.44 60.48 -21.19
N GLY A 1114 50.35 59.70 -21.33
CA GLY A 1114 50.35 58.25 -21.54
C GLY A 1114 50.31 57.38 -20.28
N GLN A 1115 50.27 57.97 -19.08
CA GLN A 1115 50.17 57.25 -17.80
C GLN A 1115 48.80 57.47 -17.14
N GLU A 1116 48.26 56.44 -16.49
CA GLU A 1116 47.01 56.52 -15.74
C GLU A 1116 47.11 57.49 -14.54
N VAL A 1117 46.12 58.36 -14.40
CA VAL A 1117 46.02 59.35 -13.31
C VAL A 1117 44.68 59.33 -12.58
N GLY A 1118 43.74 58.46 -12.98
CA GLY A 1118 42.50 58.21 -12.27
C GLY A 1118 41.52 57.40 -13.12
N SER A 1119 40.72 56.56 -12.49
CA SER A 1119 39.77 55.65 -13.13
C SER A 1119 38.56 55.42 -12.22
N GLY A 1120 37.48 54.85 -12.75
CA GLY A 1120 36.27 54.56 -11.99
C GLY A 1120 35.14 53.97 -12.84
N GLU A 1121 34.07 53.55 -12.16
CA GLU A 1121 32.86 53.02 -12.77
C GLU A 1121 31.86 54.13 -13.14
N LEU A 1122 30.94 53.82 -14.06
CA LEU A 1122 29.85 54.69 -14.50
C LEU A 1122 28.56 53.89 -14.60
N VAL A 1123 27.44 54.50 -14.21
CA VAL A 1123 26.12 53.96 -14.50
C VAL A 1123 25.74 54.36 -15.93
N ALA A 1124 25.53 53.36 -16.78
CA ALA A 1124 25.05 53.57 -18.14
C ALA A 1124 23.55 53.92 -18.16
N ARG A 1125 23.18 54.93 -18.96
CA ARG A 1125 21.79 55.39 -19.16
C ARG A 1125 21.54 55.83 -20.61
N THR A 1126 22.10 55.10 -21.59
CA THR A 1126 21.91 55.36 -23.04
C THR A 1126 20.45 55.69 -23.37
N PRO A 1127 20.13 56.76 -24.14
CA PRO A 1127 21.02 57.71 -24.81
C PRO A 1127 21.32 58.98 -23.99
N GLN A 1128 21.12 58.98 -22.67
CA GLN A 1128 21.35 60.17 -21.82
C GLN A 1128 22.83 60.57 -21.79
N ALA A 1129 23.08 61.87 -21.60
CA ALA A 1129 24.43 62.39 -21.46
C ALA A 1129 25.10 61.88 -20.16
N GLN A 1130 26.37 61.51 -20.26
CA GLN A 1130 27.18 60.90 -19.20
C GLN A 1130 28.42 61.74 -18.92
N ARG A 1131 28.88 61.79 -17.67
CA ARG A 1131 30.07 62.56 -17.26
C ARG A 1131 30.98 61.76 -16.34
N ALA A 1132 32.28 61.79 -16.63
CA ALA A 1132 33.34 61.48 -15.67
C ALA A 1132 34.11 62.76 -15.31
N VAL A 1133 34.69 62.81 -14.10
CA VAL A 1133 35.50 63.93 -13.62
C VAL A 1133 36.76 63.45 -12.91
N LEU A 1134 37.81 64.26 -12.94
CA LEU A 1134 39.03 64.05 -12.17
C LEU A 1134 39.52 65.40 -11.62
N ALA A 1135 39.76 65.48 -10.32
CA ALA A 1135 40.49 66.59 -9.73
C ALA A 1135 42.00 66.40 -10.00
N VAL A 1136 42.66 67.47 -10.41
CA VAL A 1136 44.10 67.57 -10.63
C VAL A 1136 44.62 68.63 -9.67
N GLU A 1137 45.65 68.30 -8.90
CA GLU A 1137 46.30 69.18 -7.92
C GLU A 1137 47.82 69.17 -8.18
N ASP A 1138 48.51 70.27 -7.85
CA ASP A 1138 49.97 70.43 -7.97
C ASP A 1138 50.58 69.99 -9.32
N LEU A 1139 49.86 70.20 -10.44
CA LEU A 1139 50.37 69.82 -11.76
C LEU A 1139 51.65 70.62 -12.10
N PRO A 1140 52.78 69.99 -12.47
CA PRO A 1140 54.03 70.72 -12.68
C PRO A 1140 53.98 71.77 -13.80
N VAL A 1141 54.81 72.81 -13.67
CA VAL A 1141 54.99 73.83 -14.71
C VAL A 1141 55.45 73.18 -16.01
N GLY A 1142 54.61 73.24 -17.05
CA GLY A 1142 54.84 72.48 -18.27
C GLY A 1142 53.66 72.52 -19.24
N SER A 1143 53.65 71.57 -20.17
CA SER A 1143 52.55 71.34 -21.11
C SER A 1143 52.20 69.86 -21.04
N HIS A 1144 51.03 69.53 -20.50
CA HIS A 1144 50.60 68.17 -20.19
C HIS A 1144 49.45 67.76 -21.11
N THR A 1145 49.49 66.53 -21.61
CA THR A 1145 48.48 65.99 -22.53
C THR A 1145 47.57 65.03 -21.79
N PHE A 1146 46.30 65.35 -21.69
CA PHE A 1146 45.28 64.50 -21.09
C PHE A 1146 44.41 63.82 -22.15
N VAL A 1147 44.04 62.57 -21.88
CA VAL A 1147 43.06 61.79 -22.66
C VAL A 1147 42.14 61.10 -21.65
N VAL A 1148 40.87 60.92 -21.99
CA VAL A 1148 39.99 59.99 -21.27
C VAL A 1148 39.65 58.81 -22.18
N GLU A 1149 39.69 57.61 -21.61
CA GLU A 1149 39.18 56.39 -22.19
C GLU A 1149 37.85 56.07 -21.53
N LEU A 1150 36.87 55.65 -22.32
CA LEU A 1150 35.55 55.20 -21.86
C LEU A 1150 35.32 53.78 -22.40
N ALA A 1151 34.83 52.88 -21.55
CA ALA A 1151 34.67 51.46 -21.89
C ALA A 1151 33.29 50.92 -21.51
N ASN A 1152 32.77 49.98 -22.31
CA ASN A 1152 31.64 49.10 -21.97
C ASN A 1152 31.90 47.68 -22.52
N ALA A 1153 30.92 46.79 -22.42
CA ALA A 1153 31.04 45.39 -22.88
C ALA A 1153 31.26 45.21 -24.39
N ALA A 1154 30.96 46.23 -25.22
CA ALA A 1154 31.14 46.19 -26.67
C ALA A 1154 32.45 46.85 -27.15
N GLY A 1155 33.11 47.69 -26.33
CA GLY A 1155 34.42 48.24 -26.69
C GLY A 1155 34.91 49.42 -25.85
N GLU A 1156 36.04 49.99 -26.28
CA GLU A 1156 36.68 51.17 -25.69
C GLU A 1156 36.76 52.32 -26.71
N VAL A 1157 36.55 53.55 -26.25
CA VAL A 1157 36.73 54.79 -27.04
C VAL A 1157 37.66 55.77 -26.31
N ARG A 1158 38.41 56.57 -27.07
CA ARG A 1158 39.28 57.64 -26.54
C ARG A 1158 38.76 59.02 -26.91
N SER A 1159 38.85 59.99 -26.00
CA SER A 1159 38.68 61.40 -26.33
C SER A 1159 39.73 61.88 -27.33
N GLU A 1160 39.51 63.05 -27.93
CA GLU A 1160 40.64 63.82 -28.47
C GLU A 1160 41.58 64.27 -27.33
N PRO A 1161 42.90 64.45 -27.58
CA PRO A 1161 43.84 64.87 -26.55
C PRO A 1161 43.69 66.35 -26.17
N LEU A 1162 43.60 66.63 -24.88
CA LEU A 1162 43.52 67.98 -24.30
C LEU A 1162 44.88 68.41 -23.73
N VAL A 1163 45.43 69.52 -24.21
CA VAL A 1163 46.75 70.01 -23.77
C VAL A 1163 46.59 71.17 -22.78
N VAL A 1164 46.90 70.93 -21.50
CA VAL A 1164 46.87 71.92 -20.41
C VAL A 1164 48.27 72.53 -20.22
N ARG A 1165 48.36 73.80 -19.81
CA ARG A 1165 49.62 74.56 -19.71
C ARG A 1165 49.76 75.36 -18.42
N VAL A 1166 50.37 74.73 -17.42
CA VAL A 1166 50.70 75.36 -16.13
C VAL A 1166 51.85 76.36 -16.28
N ARG A 1167 51.75 77.50 -15.61
CA ARG A 1167 52.68 78.64 -15.70
C ARG A 1167 53.58 78.70 -14.47
N ALA A 1168 54.82 79.16 -14.65
CA ALA A 1168 55.67 79.52 -13.52
C ALA A 1168 55.10 80.76 -12.80
N GLY A 1169 54.72 80.61 -11.53
CA GLY A 1169 54.05 81.64 -10.74
C GLY A 1169 54.81 82.97 -10.68
N GLY A 1170 54.13 84.06 -11.05
CA GLY A 1170 54.70 85.39 -11.32
C GLY A 1170 54.42 86.45 -10.25
N ARG A 1171 54.46 86.06 -8.96
CA ARG A 1171 53.88 86.73 -7.76
C ARG A 1171 52.38 86.52 -7.58
#